data_AF-A0A4U1ZAM7-F1
#
_entry.id   AF-A0A4U1ZAM7-F1
#
_cell.length_a   1.000
_cell.length_b   1.000
_cell.length_c   1.000
_cell.angle_alpha   90.00
_cell.angle_beta   90.00
_cell.angle_gamma   90.00
#
_symmetry.space_group_name_H-M   'P 1'
#
loop_
_entity.id
_entity.type
_entity.pdbx_description
1 polymer ?
#
loop_
_entity_poly.entity_id
_entity_poly.type
_entity_poly.pdbx_seq_one_letter_code
_entity_poly.pdbx_strand_id
1 'polypeptide(L)'
;MKKLFNVSLLASAMFLAGCGDDSSSSGASTTIQYEQYIQDSLAQATSIKFQLAGADIAVPLPSFALMDASDGTLGLPTGGDDSLTNPIAAMNTMDGWSTSMPIIMNFEGTGLTDGFATGGVYLLKLSGSLTSDTVPSVAGVLTLGTDFKVLSNASTDTFTIVFNDSLDASSEYVLALSNELTDVNGDPVGMSASYAALKSSAVTYTEGSLAQAQQVTQGVEKIFAGATAAGAINLDTENIIYSTWFTTESVGDSLFATKAATATGLASANLNGVWKDSANPNGVDLSTAYGMQFVSTKDFTTALSEDADFDKYIGGGDADAIALAKGAINLMYTNSGANVDVSEGFVQLPHYLEKDASNWNAQPFESAMPSLAKVSSALSNSAEQANMAAQLIAAGIDTSVLATSQTEQLKLIGLNLVLDDGSPLDSERVITKYSPVPQVKSLESVEFLLFTKNGATPKNVVIYQHGITSAKENAYAFAYNLVGDDTAVLAIDLPIHGTRSLDDTRSANADVLAYLNLTNLPVARDNVRQSALDVMGLRASLTASLQAGLLASSPLSAFNLNTGSQVKFLGHSLGGIVGTTAVAASNRTLGSPTADALYSFSSAAFENSGGQISNLLLGSTEFGPQVKHNVALSASTEYASFASATCASLSDKLCYETFEGNATTAQLGVMTAAFQQFAYAAQTVLDTIDPFTNADHLLSSGSPVLPIYIGQVQGDDTVPNSVASAPFAGTTPLATKLNLTVVDSSSATPSNAGTNEFVKFNNVAAHSTFVIPQDDTTPLPLDSAHHAEMQTQAKDFLVNNKLSTVSNAGSVLE
;
A
#
# COMPACT_ATOMS: atom_id res chain seq x y z
N MET A 1 -15.04 16.03 19.41
CA MET A 1 -16.14 16.43 18.48
C MET A 1 -15.51 16.76 17.14
N LYS A 2 -15.59 15.85 16.16
CA LYS A 2 -15.04 16.02 14.80
C LYS A 2 -15.58 17.34 14.22
N LYS A 3 -14.72 18.36 14.08
CA LYS A 3 -15.09 19.58 13.34
C LYS A 3 -14.95 19.27 11.86
N LEU A 4 -15.82 18.39 11.36
CA LEU A 4 -16.02 18.18 9.94
C LEU A 4 -16.19 19.57 9.29
N PHE A 5 -15.68 19.73 8.07
CA PHE A 5 -16.42 20.47 7.05
C PHE A 5 -17.80 19.81 7.00
N ASN A 6 -18.72 20.22 7.88
CA ASN A 6 -20.07 19.70 7.87
C ASN A 6 -20.69 20.28 6.61
N VAL A 7 -20.60 19.52 5.52
CA VAL A 7 -21.30 19.84 4.27
C VAL A 7 -22.81 19.96 4.55
N SER A 8 -23.29 19.34 5.64
CA SER A 8 -24.63 19.51 6.23
C SER A 8 -24.93 20.90 6.85
N LEU A 9 -23.93 21.70 7.23
CA LEU A 9 -24.09 23.04 7.83
C LEU A 9 -24.03 24.19 6.80
N LEU A 10 -23.88 23.90 5.51
CA LEU A 10 -23.86 24.92 4.44
C LEU A 10 -25.24 25.51 4.08
N ALA A 11 -26.28 25.21 4.86
CA ALA A 11 -27.69 25.40 4.49
C ALA A 11 -28.22 26.86 4.54
N SER A 12 -27.44 27.85 5.00
CA SER A 12 -28.04 29.16 5.32
C SER A 12 -27.81 30.28 4.30
N ALA A 13 -26.88 30.15 3.34
CA ALA A 13 -26.53 31.25 2.43
C ALA A 13 -26.94 31.03 0.96
N MET A 14 -27.09 29.78 0.50
CA MET A 14 -27.38 29.48 -0.93
C MET A 14 -28.85 29.67 -1.33
N PHE A 15 -29.79 29.70 -0.37
CA PHE A 15 -31.22 29.88 -0.65
C PHE A 15 -31.61 31.27 -1.20
N LEU A 16 -30.70 32.24 -1.18
CA LEU A 16 -30.93 33.55 -1.80
C LEU A 16 -30.37 33.67 -3.23
N ALA A 17 -29.71 32.64 -3.76
CA ALA A 17 -28.90 32.75 -4.99
C ALA A 17 -29.35 31.90 -6.19
N GLY A 18 -30.35 31.00 -6.08
CA GLY A 18 -30.81 30.28 -7.26
C GLY A 18 -31.86 29.20 -7.05
N CYS A 19 -33.14 29.58 -7.16
CA CYS A 19 -34.19 28.72 -7.70
C CYS A 19 -35.06 29.61 -8.60
N GLY A 20 -35.04 29.35 -9.91
CA GLY A 20 -35.95 29.97 -10.85
C GLY A 20 -36.43 28.92 -11.83
N ASP A 21 -37.53 28.24 -11.48
CA ASP A 21 -38.41 27.58 -12.45
C ASP A 21 -39.79 28.26 -12.39
N ASP A 22 -40.45 28.32 -13.54
CA ASP A 22 -41.44 29.30 -13.96
C ASP A 22 -42.73 29.38 -13.14
N SER A 23 -42.99 30.52 -12.48
CA SER A 23 -44.30 31.19 -12.48
C SER A 23 -44.26 32.56 -11.79
N SER A 24 -44.97 33.51 -12.40
CA SER A 24 -45.08 34.92 -12.05
C SER A 24 -45.14 35.26 -10.54
N SER A 25 -44.19 36.06 -10.06
CA SER A 25 -44.39 36.98 -8.94
C SER A 25 -43.58 38.26 -9.17
N SER A 26 -44.27 39.36 -9.46
CA SER A 26 -43.68 40.68 -9.64
C SER A 26 -43.32 41.30 -8.29
N GLY A 27 -42.14 40.94 -7.78
CA GLY A 27 -41.38 41.68 -6.77
C GLY A 27 -39.95 41.83 -7.29
N ALA A 28 -39.31 42.98 -7.07
CA ALA A 28 -37.96 43.23 -7.58
C ALA A 28 -36.99 42.09 -7.19
N SER A 29 -36.50 41.37 -8.19
CA SER A 29 -35.60 40.24 -8.02
C SER A 29 -34.29 40.72 -7.38
N THR A 30 -34.02 40.33 -6.13
CA THR A 30 -32.67 40.38 -5.56
C THR A 30 -31.84 39.19 -6.04
N THR A 31 -32.00 38.79 -7.31
CA THR A 31 -31.21 37.71 -7.91
C THR A 31 -29.78 38.20 -8.01
N ILE A 32 -28.87 37.50 -7.34
CA ILE A 32 -27.43 37.71 -7.51
C ILE A 32 -27.11 37.56 -9.00
N GLN A 33 -26.60 38.62 -9.62
CA GLN A 33 -26.06 38.53 -10.98
C GLN A 33 -24.57 38.21 -10.89
N TYR A 34 -24.24 36.94 -11.16
CA TYR A 34 -22.86 36.53 -11.38
C TYR A 34 -22.29 37.19 -12.65
N GLU A 35 -20.98 37.17 -12.78
CA GLU A 35 -20.25 37.58 -13.96
C GLU A 35 -20.77 36.84 -15.23
N GLN A 36 -20.72 37.47 -16.40
CA GLN A 36 -21.34 36.92 -17.63
C GLN A 36 -20.79 35.53 -17.98
N TYR A 37 -19.47 35.31 -17.88
CA TYR A 37 -18.86 34.02 -18.16
C TYR A 37 -19.35 32.90 -17.20
N ILE A 38 -19.73 33.24 -15.96
CA ILE A 38 -20.37 32.31 -15.02
C ILE A 38 -21.78 31.98 -15.49
N GLN A 39 -22.56 32.99 -15.91
CA GLN A 39 -23.91 32.77 -16.43
C GLN A 39 -23.90 31.90 -17.69
N ASP A 40 -22.96 32.14 -18.60
CA ASP A 40 -22.78 31.36 -19.83
C ASP A 40 -22.39 29.90 -19.52
N SER A 41 -21.57 29.68 -18.49
CA SER A 41 -21.19 28.34 -18.03
C SER A 41 -22.34 27.62 -17.32
N LEU A 42 -23.13 28.31 -16.50
CA LEU A 42 -24.31 27.75 -15.84
C LEU A 42 -25.44 27.40 -16.82
N ALA A 43 -25.44 27.98 -18.02
CA ALA A 43 -26.41 27.70 -19.06
C ALA A 43 -26.10 26.44 -19.90
N GLN A 44 -24.94 25.80 -19.69
CA GLN A 44 -24.56 24.59 -20.43
C GLN A 44 -25.45 23.41 -20.05
N ALA A 45 -25.76 22.57 -21.03
CA ALA A 45 -26.71 21.46 -20.88
C ALA A 45 -26.14 20.24 -20.13
N THR A 46 -24.82 20.22 -19.93
CA THR A 46 -24.09 19.21 -19.15
C THR A 46 -23.13 19.95 -18.23
N SER A 47 -23.06 19.56 -16.95
CA SER A 47 -22.24 20.25 -15.96
C SER A 47 -21.55 19.30 -14.99
N ILE A 48 -20.46 19.75 -14.38
CA ILE A 48 -19.76 19.01 -13.32
C ILE A 48 -20.69 18.81 -12.11
N LYS A 49 -20.79 17.58 -11.61
CA LYS A 49 -21.58 17.25 -10.42
C LYS A 49 -20.82 17.69 -9.17
N PHE A 50 -21.06 18.92 -8.75
CA PHE A 50 -20.52 19.50 -7.53
C PHE A 50 -21.60 20.27 -6.77
N GLN A 51 -22.00 19.77 -5.61
CA GLN A 51 -23.03 20.34 -4.79
C GLN A 51 -22.63 20.35 -3.31
N LEU A 52 -22.60 21.55 -2.74
CA LEU A 52 -22.14 21.80 -1.37
C LEU A 52 -23.26 21.86 -0.33
N ALA A 53 -24.52 21.85 -0.75
CA ALA A 53 -25.69 21.91 0.14
C ALA A 53 -26.91 21.22 -0.46
N GLY A 54 -27.86 20.81 0.37
CA GLY A 54 -29.10 20.14 -0.06
C GLY A 54 -29.08 18.63 0.14
N ALA A 55 -30.07 17.93 -0.42
CA ALA A 55 -30.19 16.48 -0.29
C ALA A 55 -29.17 15.71 -1.15
N ASP A 56 -28.69 16.33 -2.23
CA ASP A 56 -27.81 15.73 -3.23
C ASP A 56 -26.37 16.26 -3.12
N ILE A 57 -25.83 16.33 -1.90
CA ILE A 57 -24.44 16.72 -1.68
C ILE A 57 -23.50 15.82 -2.49
N ALA A 58 -22.65 16.43 -3.30
CA ALA A 58 -21.70 15.74 -4.16
C ALA A 58 -20.42 16.56 -4.25
N VAL A 59 -19.30 15.98 -3.83
CA VAL A 59 -17.98 16.63 -3.95
C VAL A 59 -17.10 15.73 -4.79
N PRO A 60 -16.53 16.20 -5.92
CA PRO A 60 -15.57 15.44 -6.70
C PRO A 60 -14.34 15.04 -5.85
N LEU A 61 -13.85 13.83 -6.04
CA LEU A 61 -12.69 13.27 -5.34
C LEU A 61 -11.50 13.25 -6.29
N PRO A 62 -10.28 13.62 -5.86
CA PRO A 62 -9.90 14.08 -4.53
C PRO A 62 -10.23 15.56 -4.29
N SER A 63 -10.39 15.96 -3.02
CA SER A 63 -10.66 17.37 -2.66
C SER A 63 -10.24 17.71 -1.25
N PHE A 64 -9.73 18.94 -1.06
CA PHE A 64 -9.38 19.51 0.24
C PHE A 64 -10.58 19.61 1.18
N ALA A 65 -11.79 19.75 0.64
CA ALA A 65 -13.02 19.87 1.44
C ALA A 65 -13.33 18.58 2.22
N LEU A 66 -12.64 17.50 1.90
CA LEU A 66 -12.79 16.16 2.47
C LEU A 66 -11.52 15.73 3.21
N MET A 67 -10.73 16.69 3.69
CA MET A 67 -9.65 16.50 4.66
C MET A 67 -10.08 17.00 6.03
N ASP A 68 -9.76 16.28 7.10
CA ASP A 68 -9.88 16.76 8.47
C ASP A 68 -8.71 17.70 8.77
N ALA A 69 -9.02 18.98 8.99
CA ALA A 69 -8.02 20.01 9.23
C ALA A 69 -7.34 19.91 10.61
N SER A 70 -7.85 19.08 11.53
CA SER A 70 -7.32 18.94 12.89
C SER A 70 -6.25 17.88 13.02
N ASP A 71 -6.33 16.80 12.24
CA ASP A 71 -5.38 15.69 12.28
C ASP A 71 -4.77 15.33 10.92
N GLY A 72 -5.27 15.93 9.84
CA GLY A 72 -4.75 15.77 8.50
C GLY A 72 -5.16 14.46 7.82
N THR A 73 -6.15 13.73 8.35
CA THR A 73 -6.70 12.54 7.67
C THR A 73 -7.79 12.89 6.68
N LEU A 74 -8.24 11.91 5.89
CA LEU A 74 -9.46 12.03 5.09
C LEU A 74 -10.69 12.15 6.01
N GLY A 75 -11.66 12.96 5.58
CA GLY A 75 -12.89 13.31 6.30
C GLY A 75 -14.14 13.05 5.46
N LEU A 76 -14.22 11.88 4.84
CA LEU A 76 -15.29 11.47 3.93
C LEU A 76 -16.60 11.21 4.68
N PRO A 77 -17.77 11.65 4.16
CA PRO A 77 -19.07 11.32 4.72
C PRO A 77 -19.34 9.82 4.67
N THR A 78 -19.54 9.21 5.83
CA THR A 78 -19.71 7.75 5.98
C THR A 78 -21.17 7.29 5.85
N GLY A 79 -22.11 8.21 5.62
CA GLY A 79 -23.54 7.91 5.63
C GLY A 79 -24.10 7.53 7.01
N GLY A 80 -23.34 7.79 8.08
CA GLY A 80 -23.71 7.46 9.46
C GLY A 80 -23.10 6.16 9.98
N ASP A 81 -22.33 5.44 9.16
CA ASP A 81 -21.60 4.24 9.57
C ASP A 81 -20.08 4.51 9.65
N ASP A 82 -19.63 4.95 10.82
CA ASP A 82 -18.22 5.22 11.12
C ASP A 82 -17.42 3.95 11.46
N SER A 83 -18.00 2.75 11.35
CA SER A 83 -17.27 1.49 11.56
C SER A 83 -16.18 1.31 10.52
N LEU A 84 -15.00 0.80 10.90
CA LEU A 84 -13.92 0.48 9.95
C LEU A 84 -14.28 -0.63 8.96
N THR A 85 -15.42 -1.31 9.17
CA THR A 85 -15.99 -2.23 8.19
C THR A 85 -16.63 -1.54 6.99
N ASN A 86 -16.88 -0.24 7.09
CA ASN A 86 -17.26 0.61 5.97
C ASN A 86 -15.98 1.07 5.24
N PRO A 87 -15.80 0.75 3.94
CA PRO A 87 -14.61 1.16 3.19
C PRO A 87 -14.35 2.68 3.18
N ILE A 88 -15.40 3.50 3.25
CA ILE A 88 -15.26 4.96 3.34
C ILE A 88 -14.68 5.37 4.70
N ALA A 89 -15.16 4.78 5.79
CA ALA A 89 -14.62 5.04 7.12
C ALA A 89 -13.18 4.50 7.26
N ALA A 90 -12.85 3.39 6.59
CA ALA A 90 -11.49 2.90 6.49
C ALA A 90 -10.54 3.90 5.79
N MET A 91 -10.98 4.50 4.67
CA MET A 91 -10.21 5.57 4.00
C MET A 91 -9.97 6.77 4.93
N ASN A 92 -10.90 7.09 5.82
CA ASN A 92 -10.73 8.17 6.82
C ASN A 92 -9.59 7.93 7.82
N THR A 93 -8.93 6.76 7.78
CA THR A 93 -7.69 6.52 8.53
C THR A 93 -6.43 7.01 7.80
N MET A 94 -6.53 7.46 6.55
CA MET A 94 -5.40 7.85 5.69
C MET A 94 -5.15 9.35 5.72
N ASP A 95 -3.89 9.75 5.57
CA ASP A 95 -3.40 11.14 5.71
C ASP A 95 -3.23 11.89 4.39
N GLY A 96 -3.91 11.40 3.36
CA GLY A 96 -4.00 11.98 2.04
C GLY A 96 -4.80 11.07 1.11
N TRP A 97 -4.79 11.42 -0.18
CA TRP A 97 -5.39 10.64 -1.25
C TRP A 97 -4.38 9.67 -1.87
N SER A 98 -4.90 8.55 -2.39
CA SER A 98 -4.13 7.55 -3.13
C SER A 98 -3.21 8.17 -4.18
N THR A 99 -1.98 7.64 -4.27
CA THR A 99 -1.01 8.02 -5.31
C THR A 99 -1.19 7.21 -6.58
N SER A 100 -1.87 6.06 -6.51
CA SER A 100 -1.95 5.08 -7.59
C SER A 100 -3.34 4.93 -8.21
N MET A 101 -4.39 5.48 -7.57
CA MET A 101 -5.77 5.43 -8.09
C MET A 101 -6.08 6.60 -9.04
N PRO A 102 -6.94 6.38 -10.05
CA PRO A 102 -7.35 7.43 -10.97
C PRO A 102 -8.22 8.49 -10.27
N ILE A 103 -8.29 9.69 -10.83
CA ILE A 103 -9.23 10.73 -10.39
C ILE A 103 -10.51 10.63 -11.21
N ILE A 104 -11.66 10.51 -10.57
CA ILE A 104 -12.96 10.31 -11.24
C ILE A 104 -13.86 11.53 -11.00
N MET A 105 -14.24 12.20 -12.08
CA MET A 105 -15.06 13.40 -12.07
C MET A 105 -16.43 13.08 -12.67
N ASN A 106 -17.49 13.21 -11.87
CA ASN A 106 -18.87 12.92 -12.27
C ASN A 106 -19.54 14.16 -12.88
N PHE A 107 -20.33 13.97 -13.93
CA PHE A 107 -21.09 15.00 -14.61
C PHE A 107 -22.59 14.65 -14.58
N GLU A 108 -23.43 15.63 -14.90
CA GLU A 108 -24.88 15.47 -15.01
C GLU A 108 -25.44 16.36 -16.12
N GLY A 109 -26.62 16.00 -16.64
CA GLY A 109 -27.30 16.73 -17.70
C GLY A 109 -27.52 15.89 -18.96
N THR A 110 -27.15 16.43 -20.12
CA THR A 110 -27.38 15.77 -21.43
C THR A 110 -26.45 14.58 -21.65
N GLY A 111 -25.30 14.56 -20.96
CA GLY A 111 -24.40 13.42 -20.87
C GLY A 111 -23.14 13.56 -21.73
N LEU A 112 -22.21 12.64 -21.54
CA LEU A 112 -20.89 12.64 -22.20
C LEU A 112 -20.83 11.69 -23.42
N THR A 113 -19.81 11.85 -24.25
CA THR A 113 -19.46 10.87 -25.32
C THR A 113 -18.30 9.98 -24.87
N ASP A 114 -18.21 8.75 -25.37
CA ASP A 114 -17.05 7.89 -25.12
C ASP A 114 -15.81 8.38 -25.88
N GLY A 115 -14.65 8.37 -25.23
CA GLY A 115 -13.38 8.68 -25.89
C GLY A 115 -12.30 9.25 -24.98
N PHE A 116 -11.23 9.76 -25.59
CA PHE A 116 -10.18 10.48 -24.87
C PHE A 116 -10.39 11.98 -24.99
N ALA A 117 -10.38 12.70 -23.87
CA ALA A 117 -10.32 14.15 -23.92
C ALA A 117 -8.91 14.60 -24.35
N THR A 118 -8.85 15.63 -25.20
CA THR A 118 -7.59 16.18 -25.73
C THR A 118 -7.19 17.50 -25.09
N GLY A 119 -7.98 18.02 -24.16
CA GLY A 119 -7.77 19.27 -23.45
C GLY A 119 -8.65 19.37 -22.22
N GLY A 120 -8.61 20.51 -21.54
CA GLY A 120 -9.53 20.84 -20.45
C GLY A 120 -9.26 20.21 -19.08
N VAL A 121 -8.12 19.55 -18.89
CA VAL A 121 -7.68 19.06 -17.57
C VAL A 121 -6.25 19.53 -17.30
N TYR A 122 -6.07 20.23 -16.19
CA TYR A 122 -4.80 20.83 -15.79
C TYR A 122 -4.44 20.40 -14.37
N LEU A 123 -3.25 19.83 -14.20
CA LEU A 123 -2.78 19.31 -12.92
C LEU A 123 -1.37 19.83 -12.64
N LEU A 124 -1.20 20.51 -11.51
CA LEU A 124 0.09 21.09 -11.10
C LEU A 124 0.52 20.53 -9.76
N LYS A 125 1.79 20.15 -9.64
CA LYS A 125 2.43 19.85 -8.36
C LYS A 125 2.87 21.15 -7.70
N LEU A 126 2.59 21.30 -6.42
CA LEU A 126 3.03 22.42 -5.61
C LEU A 126 4.33 22.09 -4.85
N SER A 127 5.07 23.14 -4.50
CA SER A 127 6.29 23.04 -3.66
C SER A 127 5.99 22.84 -2.17
N GLY A 128 4.73 22.98 -1.76
CA GLY A 128 4.28 22.85 -0.38
C GLY A 128 2.78 23.03 -0.26
N SER A 129 2.27 22.98 0.97
CA SER A 129 0.84 23.02 1.25
C SER A 129 0.24 24.41 1.06
N LEU A 130 -0.99 24.49 0.54
CA LEU A 130 -1.73 25.76 0.40
C LEU A 130 -2.11 26.39 1.74
N THR A 131 -2.14 25.59 2.79
CA THR A 131 -2.44 26.02 4.16
C THR A 131 -1.18 26.39 4.95
N SER A 132 0.01 26.28 4.36
CA SER A 132 1.25 26.65 5.02
C SER A 132 1.46 28.17 5.08
N ASP A 133 2.23 28.64 6.07
CA ASP A 133 2.57 30.06 6.23
C ASP A 133 3.34 30.64 5.04
N THR A 134 4.01 29.78 4.26
CA THR A 134 4.74 30.16 3.06
C THR A 134 3.91 29.80 1.84
N VAL A 135 3.50 30.81 1.07
CA VAL A 135 2.73 30.58 -0.17
C VAL A 135 3.52 29.65 -1.10
N PRO A 136 2.97 28.49 -1.50
CA PRO A 136 3.69 27.56 -2.36
C PRO A 136 3.78 28.07 -3.80
N SER A 137 4.87 27.75 -4.48
CA SER A 137 5.02 27.88 -5.93
C SER A 137 4.67 26.58 -6.66
N VAL A 138 4.44 26.67 -7.97
CA VAL A 138 4.35 25.50 -8.85
C VAL A 138 5.72 24.82 -8.96
N ALA A 139 5.79 23.56 -8.55
CA ALA A 139 7.00 22.73 -8.59
C ALA A 139 7.07 21.84 -9.85
N GLY A 140 5.91 21.52 -10.43
CA GLY A 140 5.83 20.71 -11.64
C GLY A 140 4.48 20.84 -12.35
N VAL A 141 4.48 20.62 -13.67
CA VAL A 141 3.27 20.58 -14.50
C VAL A 141 3.10 19.14 -14.98
N LEU A 142 1.96 18.53 -14.67
CA LEU A 142 1.59 17.24 -15.24
C LEU A 142 0.82 17.50 -16.53
N THR A 143 1.25 16.87 -17.62
CA THR A 143 0.83 17.16 -18.98
C THR A 143 -0.07 16.06 -19.53
N LEU A 144 -1.28 16.43 -19.96
CA LEU A 144 -2.22 15.53 -20.65
C LEU A 144 -1.55 14.88 -21.88
N GLY A 145 -1.71 13.57 -22.01
CA GLY A 145 -1.11 12.73 -23.05
C GLY A 145 0.33 12.28 -22.75
N THR A 146 1.02 12.90 -21.78
CA THR A 146 2.38 12.53 -21.37
C THR A 146 2.40 11.91 -19.97
N ASP A 147 1.83 12.59 -18.98
CA ASP A 147 1.84 12.15 -17.57
C ASP A 147 0.52 11.48 -17.18
N PHE A 148 -0.58 11.82 -17.86
CA PHE A 148 -1.88 11.20 -17.65
C PHE A 148 -2.74 11.24 -18.92
N LYS A 149 -3.83 10.47 -18.93
CA LYS A 149 -4.87 10.47 -19.96
C LYS A 149 -6.22 10.72 -19.31
N VAL A 150 -7.17 11.24 -20.08
CA VAL A 150 -8.52 11.52 -19.60
C VAL A 150 -9.50 10.71 -20.44
N LEU A 151 -10.17 9.76 -19.81
CA LEU A 151 -11.17 8.89 -20.41
C LEU A 151 -12.57 9.44 -20.11
N SER A 152 -13.34 9.73 -21.16
CA SER A 152 -14.75 10.05 -21.07
C SER A 152 -15.58 8.78 -21.21
N ASN A 153 -16.59 8.61 -20.36
CA ASN A 153 -17.47 7.45 -20.36
C ASN A 153 -18.94 7.89 -20.35
N ALA A 154 -19.65 7.63 -21.45
CA ALA A 154 -21.05 8.00 -21.66
C ALA A 154 -22.03 7.23 -20.78
N SER A 155 -21.68 6.00 -20.35
CA SER A 155 -22.57 5.17 -19.53
C SER A 155 -22.62 5.59 -18.06
N THR A 156 -21.57 6.25 -17.59
CA THR A 156 -21.42 6.69 -16.19
C THR A 156 -21.42 8.21 -16.05
N ASP A 157 -21.41 8.95 -17.17
CA ASP A 157 -21.19 10.39 -17.22
C ASP A 157 -19.97 10.83 -16.42
N THR A 158 -18.83 10.14 -16.64
CA THR A 158 -17.57 10.44 -15.96
C THR A 158 -16.45 10.81 -16.91
N PHE A 159 -15.60 11.73 -16.45
CA PHE A 159 -14.22 11.85 -16.91
C PHE A 159 -13.30 11.23 -15.87
N THR A 160 -12.51 10.24 -16.29
CA THR A 160 -11.52 9.54 -15.47
C THR A 160 -10.11 9.93 -15.89
N ILE A 161 -9.37 10.58 -15.00
CA ILE A 161 -7.96 10.92 -15.16
C ILE A 161 -7.14 9.71 -14.73
N VAL A 162 -6.51 9.04 -15.68
CA VAL A 162 -5.65 7.87 -15.47
C VAL A 162 -4.19 8.29 -15.64
N PHE A 163 -3.39 8.13 -14.58
CA PHE A 163 -1.98 8.48 -14.60
C PHE A 163 -1.13 7.43 -15.32
N ASN A 164 0.00 7.86 -15.90
CA ASN A 164 0.99 6.97 -16.51
C ASN A 164 2.06 6.51 -15.50
N ASP A 165 2.20 7.20 -14.37
CA ASP A 165 2.98 6.81 -13.19
C ASP A 165 2.22 7.26 -11.92
N SER A 166 2.57 6.73 -10.75
CA SER A 166 1.96 7.19 -9.49
C SER A 166 2.30 8.65 -9.23
N LEU A 167 1.39 9.36 -8.55
CA LEU A 167 1.70 10.68 -8.00
C LEU A 167 2.78 10.55 -6.92
N ASP A 168 3.53 11.62 -6.68
CA ASP A 168 4.53 11.65 -5.62
C ASP A 168 3.81 11.54 -4.26
N ALA A 169 4.33 10.70 -3.37
CA ALA A 169 3.83 10.59 -1.99
C ALA A 169 4.05 11.88 -1.20
N SER A 170 3.25 12.10 -0.15
CA SER A 170 3.33 13.28 0.74
C SER A 170 3.46 14.62 0.00
N SER A 171 2.77 14.74 -1.14
CA SER A 171 2.87 15.89 -2.04
C SER A 171 1.52 16.59 -2.19
N GLU A 172 1.56 17.77 -2.77
CA GLU A 172 0.43 18.69 -2.86
C GLU A 172 0.15 19.01 -4.32
N TYR A 173 -1.10 18.87 -4.74
CA TYR A 173 -1.52 19.05 -6.14
C TYR A 173 -2.74 19.95 -6.26
N VAL A 174 -2.78 20.74 -7.33
CA VAL A 174 -3.99 21.48 -7.73
C VAL A 174 -4.49 21.01 -9.07
N LEU A 175 -5.80 20.82 -9.17
CA LEU A 175 -6.52 20.34 -10.34
C LEU A 175 -7.49 21.42 -10.81
N ALA A 176 -7.53 21.69 -12.11
CA ALA A 176 -8.59 22.47 -12.75
C ALA A 176 -9.16 21.73 -13.96
N LEU A 177 -10.48 21.79 -14.09
CA LEU A 177 -11.22 21.41 -15.29
C LEU A 177 -11.67 22.69 -16.01
N SER A 178 -11.62 22.70 -17.34
CA SER A 178 -12.10 23.82 -18.16
C SER A 178 -13.24 23.40 -19.10
N ASN A 179 -13.90 24.39 -19.69
CA ASN A 179 -14.93 24.24 -20.70
C ASN A 179 -14.41 23.74 -22.07
N GLU A 180 -13.13 23.39 -22.19
CA GLU A 180 -12.61 22.63 -23.34
C GLU A 180 -13.08 21.17 -23.34
N LEU A 181 -13.54 20.68 -22.19
CA LEU A 181 -14.27 19.42 -22.10
C LEU A 181 -15.66 19.60 -22.75
N THR A 182 -16.07 18.63 -23.56
CA THR A 182 -17.32 18.71 -24.32
C THR A 182 -18.28 17.57 -23.97
N ASP A 183 -19.56 17.85 -24.10
CA ASP A 183 -20.64 16.89 -23.94
C ASP A 183 -20.84 16.02 -25.19
N VAL A 184 -21.88 15.17 -25.18
CA VAL A 184 -22.22 14.29 -26.30
C VAL A 184 -22.56 15.02 -27.61
N ASN A 185 -22.96 16.30 -27.55
CA ASN A 185 -23.25 17.13 -28.72
C ASN A 185 -22.02 17.90 -29.23
N GLY A 186 -20.90 17.83 -28.50
CA GLY A 186 -19.71 18.65 -28.76
C GLY A 186 -19.80 20.05 -28.17
N ASP A 187 -20.81 20.33 -27.34
CA ASP A 187 -20.95 21.61 -26.64
C ASP A 187 -20.09 21.62 -25.36
N PRO A 188 -19.53 22.77 -24.94
CA PRO A 188 -18.77 22.87 -23.70
C PRO A 188 -19.55 22.40 -22.47
N VAL A 189 -18.91 21.64 -21.58
CA VAL A 189 -19.51 21.35 -20.27
C VAL A 189 -19.40 22.56 -19.33
N GLY A 190 -20.38 22.71 -18.44
CA GLY A 190 -20.52 23.85 -17.53
C GLY A 190 -20.09 23.59 -16.09
N MET A 191 -20.01 24.68 -15.31
CA MET A 191 -19.82 24.64 -13.87
C MET A 191 -21.14 24.39 -13.13
N SER A 192 -21.06 23.93 -11.88
CA SER A 192 -22.23 23.85 -11.01
C SER A 192 -22.54 25.18 -10.34
N ALA A 193 -23.78 25.33 -9.84
CA ALA A 193 -24.18 26.50 -9.03
C ALA A 193 -23.33 26.65 -7.75
N SER A 194 -22.92 25.53 -7.15
CA SER A 194 -22.03 25.55 -5.98
C SER A 194 -20.64 26.09 -6.35
N TYR A 195 -20.09 25.70 -7.50
CA TYR A 195 -18.80 26.23 -7.95
C TYR A 195 -18.90 27.71 -8.32
N ALA A 196 -19.96 28.11 -9.02
CA ALA A 196 -20.23 29.52 -9.35
C ALA A 196 -20.22 30.42 -8.12
N ALA A 197 -20.83 29.97 -7.01
CA ALA A 197 -20.83 30.70 -5.75
C ALA A 197 -19.43 30.88 -5.15
N LEU A 198 -18.55 29.88 -5.25
CA LEU A 198 -17.18 29.96 -4.77
C LEU A 198 -16.29 30.79 -5.71
N LYS A 199 -16.47 30.65 -7.02
CA LYS A 199 -15.68 31.34 -8.05
C LYS A 199 -15.95 32.84 -8.10
N SER A 200 -17.22 33.24 -7.97
CA SER A 200 -17.64 34.62 -8.20
C SER A 200 -16.90 35.62 -7.30
N SER A 201 -16.50 36.75 -7.89
CA SER A 201 -16.02 37.93 -7.18
C SER A 201 -17.14 38.88 -6.79
N ALA A 202 -18.32 38.76 -7.42
CA ALA A 202 -19.51 39.53 -7.09
C ALA A 202 -20.18 39.08 -5.79
N VAL A 203 -19.90 37.85 -5.33
CA VAL A 203 -20.36 37.30 -4.05
C VAL A 203 -19.16 37.04 -3.15
N THR A 204 -19.14 37.65 -1.96
CA THR A 204 -18.07 37.44 -0.97
C THR A 204 -18.64 36.86 0.31
N TYR A 205 -18.14 35.68 0.69
CA TYR A 205 -18.41 35.08 1.99
C TYR A 205 -17.32 35.51 2.97
N THR A 206 -17.70 36.13 4.09
CA THR A 206 -16.73 36.66 5.06
C THR A 206 -16.48 35.75 6.26
N GLU A 207 -17.36 34.80 6.52
CA GLU A 207 -17.29 33.90 7.67
C GLU A 207 -17.76 32.48 7.32
N GLY A 208 -17.35 31.50 8.14
CA GLY A 208 -17.78 30.10 8.03
C GLY A 208 -17.04 29.28 6.96
N SER A 209 -17.51 28.04 6.76
CA SER A 209 -16.92 27.07 5.83
C SER A 209 -17.01 27.51 4.36
N LEU A 210 -18.03 28.28 3.99
CA LEU A 210 -18.17 28.85 2.64
C LEU A 210 -17.08 29.90 2.34
N ALA A 211 -16.72 30.73 3.32
CA ALA A 211 -15.63 31.70 3.16
C ALA A 211 -14.28 31.00 2.95
N GLN A 212 -14.03 29.93 3.70
CA GLN A 212 -12.83 29.11 3.54
C GLN A 212 -12.80 28.41 2.18
N ALA A 213 -13.91 27.78 1.79
CA ALA A 213 -14.01 27.12 0.50
C ALA A 213 -13.81 28.11 -0.67
N GLN A 214 -14.41 29.30 -0.59
CA GLN A 214 -14.23 30.36 -1.58
C GLN A 214 -12.77 30.84 -1.62
N GLN A 215 -12.12 31.03 -0.47
CA GLN A 215 -10.72 31.42 -0.41
C GLN A 215 -9.80 30.38 -1.07
N VAL A 216 -10.05 29.09 -0.83
CA VAL A 216 -9.25 28.01 -1.44
C VAL A 216 -9.51 27.96 -2.95
N THR A 217 -10.77 27.95 -3.41
CA THR A 217 -11.10 27.96 -4.84
C THR A 217 -10.44 29.12 -5.57
N GLN A 218 -10.59 30.35 -5.08
CA GLN A 218 -9.97 31.52 -5.69
C GLN A 218 -8.43 31.50 -5.57
N GLY A 219 -7.89 30.91 -4.50
CA GLY A 219 -6.45 30.70 -4.33
C GLY A 219 -5.88 29.73 -5.37
N VAL A 220 -6.57 28.62 -5.63
CA VAL A 220 -6.23 27.64 -6.67
C VAL A 220 -6.29 28.29 -8.05
N GLU A 221 -7.35 29.04 -8.37
CA GLU A 221 -7.44 29.74 -9.66
C GLU A 221 -6.32 30.79 -9.84
N LYS A 222 -5.88 31.46 -8.78
CA LYS A 222 -4.70 32.35 -8.83
C LYS A 222 -3.41 31.61 -9.14
N ILE A 223 -3.25 30.37 -8.68
CA ILE A 223 -2.08 29.54 -9.02
C ILE A 223 -2.08 29.20 -10.50
N PHE A 224 -3.23 28.80 -11.03
CA PHE A 224 -3.39 28.57 -12.48
C PHE A 224 -3.16 29.84 -13.29
N ALA A 225 -3.69 30.99 -12.87
CA ALA A 225 -3.40 32.28 -13.51
C ALA A 225 -1.89 32.61 -13.52
N GLY A 226 -1.20 32.35 -12.40
CA GLY A 226 0.25 32.52 -12.30
C GLY A 226 1.02 31.59 -13.23
N ALA A 227 0.61 30.32 -13.33
CA ALA A 227 1.19 29.34 -14.25
C ALA A 227 0.98 29.73 -15.73
N THR A 228 -0.22 30.20 -16.09
CA THR A 228 -0.51 30.74 -17.43
C THR A 228 0.33 31.98 -17.73
N ALA A 229 0.42 32.93 -16.80
CA ALA A 229 1.23 34.13 -16.96
C ALA A 229 2.73 33.82 -17.12
N ALA A 230 3.21 32.75 -16.48
CA ALA A 230 4.56 32.24 -16.64
C ALA A 230 4.78 31.44 -17.95
N GLY A 231 3.72 31.18 -18.73
CA GLY A 231 3.76 30.38 -19.95
C GLY A 231 3.94 28.88 -19.69
N ALA A 232 3.71 28.41 -18.47
CA ALA A 232 3.85 27.00 -18.10
C ALA A 232 2.66 26.15 -18.58
N ILE A 233 1.48 26.77 -18.66
CA ILE A 233 0.25 26.17 -19.18
C ILE A 233 -0.50 27.20 -20.04
N ASN A 234 -1.52 26.75 -20.76
CA ASN A 234 -2.45 27.62 -21.47
C ASN A 234 -3.86 27.38 -20.95
N LEU A 235 -4.29 28.17 -19.97
CA LEU A 235 -5.62 28.11 -19.37
C LEU A 235 -6.10 29.53 -19.06
N ASP A 236 -7.25 29.91 -19.64
CA ASP A 236 -7.99 31.08 -19.20
C ASP A 236 -8.77 30.74 -17.93
N THR A 237 -8.55 31.49 -16.85
CA THR A 237 -9.25 31.24 -15.59
C THR A 237 -10.76 31.46 -15.70
N GLU A 238 -11.27 32.27 -16.64
CA GLU A 238 -12.72 32.43 -16.86
C GLU A 238 -13.37 31.13 -17.36
N ASN A 239 -12.60 30.27 -18.04
CA ASN A 239 -13.05 28.98 -18.57
C ASN A 239 -13.06 27.84 -17.56
N ILE A 240 -12.53 28.05 -16.34
CA ILE A 240 -12.49 27.01 -15.31
C ILE A 240 -13.91 26.72 -14.82
N ILE A 241 -14.32 25.45 -14.93
CA ILE A 241 -15.64 24.96 -14.50
C ILE A 241 -15.61 24.30 -13.12
N TYR A 242 -14.42 23.85 -12.69
CA TYR A 242 -14.16 23.28 -11.37
C TYR A 242 -12.67 23.35 -11.09
N SER A 243 -12.29 23.63 -9.85
CA SER A 243 -10.91 23.50 -9.38
C SER A 243 -10.84 23.10 -7.92
N THR A 244 -9.78 22.40 -7.57
CA THR A 244 -9.54 21.91 -6.21
C THR A 244 -8.05 21.74 -5.93
N TRP A 245 -7.74 21.53 -4.65
CA TRP A 245 -6.44 21.17 -4.12
C TRP A 245 -6.57 19.83 -3.38
N PHE A 246 -5.53 19.01 -3.38
CA PHE A 246 -5.47 17.79 -2.58
C PHE A 246 -4.04 17.40 -2.23
N THR A 247 -3.90 16.66 -1.13
CA THR A 247 -2.64 16.08 -0.67
C THR A 247 -2.62 14.57 -0.92
N THR A 248 -1.46 14.01 -1.22
CA THR A 248 -1.27 12.56 -1.36
C THR A 248 -0.76 11.91 -0.07
N GLU A 249 -1.12 10.64 0.12
CA GLU A 249 -0.78 9.86 1.32
C GLU A 249 0.72 9.76 1.58
N SER A 250 1.08 9.51 2.84
CA SER A 250 2.43 9.12 3.22
C SER A 250 2.70 7.63 2.96
N VAL A 251 3.59 7.36 2.00
CA VAL A 251 3.95 6.01 1.59
C VAL A 251 5.19 5.52 2.36
N GLY A 252 5.03 4.45 3.13
CA GLY A 252 6.10 3.79 3.88
C GLY A 252 6.61 4.53 5.12
N ASP A 253 6.02 5.67 5.49
CA ASP A 253 6.54 6.50 6.60
C ASP A 253 6.38 5.87 7.98
N SER A 254 5.35 5.05 8.19
CA SER A 254 5.21 4.26 9.42
C SER A 254 6.32 3.23 9.58
N LEU A 255 6.70 2.53 8.50
CA LEU A 255 7.84 1.61 8.48
C LEU A 255 9.15 2.34 8.76
N PHE A 256 9.35 3.50 8.11
CA PHE A 256 10.55 4.32 8.29
C PHE A 256 10.69 4.87 9.71
N ALA A 257 9.61 5.39 10.30
CA ALA A 257 9.64 5.92 11.65
C ALA A 257 9.82 4.81 12.70
N THR A 258 9.17 3.65 12.51
CA THR A 258 9.36 2.48 13.39
C THR A 258 10.82 2.01 13.35
N LYS A 259 11.41 1.93 12.15
CA LYS A 259 12.85 1.66 11.95
C LYS A 259 13.73 2.67 12.70
N ALA A 260 13.43 3.98 12.60
CA ALA A 260 14.18 5.03 13.29
C ALA A 260 14.09 4.90 14.83
N ALA A 261 12.88 4.61 15.35
CA ALA A 261 12.62 4.40 16.77
C ALA A 261 13.38 3.16 17.29
N THR A 262 13.31 2.04 16.57
CA THR A 262 14.07 0.81 16.89
C THR A 262 15.57 1.05 16.85
N ALA A 263 16.10 1.70 15.80
CA ALA A 263 17.52 1.98 15.69
C ALA A 263 18.02 2.84 16.86
N THR A 264 17.23 3.83 17.30
CA THR A 264 17.52 4.66 18.46
C THR A 264 17.56 3.83 19.76
N GLY A 265 16.58 2.93 19.95
CA GLY A 265 16.52 2.04 21.10
C GLY A 265 17.68 1.03 21.13
N LEU A 266 18.03 0.43 19.99
CA LEU A 266 19.14 -0.51 19.88
C LEU A 266 20.49 0.17 20.12
N ALA A 267 20.72 1.36 19.53
CA ALA A 267 21.96 2.11 19.72
C ALA A 267 22.23 2.52 21.18
N SER A 268 21.15 2.66 21.98
CA SER A 268 21.22 2.97 23.41
C SER A 268 21.06 1.74 24.31
N ALA A 269 20.92 0.54 23.74
CA ALA A 269 20.58 -0.70 24.45
C ALA A 269 19.35 -0.53 25.38
N ASN A 270 18.35 0.24 24.95
CA ASN A 270 17.19 0.62 25.75
C ASN A 270 15.91 0.76 24.91
N LEU A 271 15.44 -0.33 24.30
CA LEU A 271 14.16 -0.36 23.58
C LEU A 271 12.96 -0.07 24.50
N ASN A 272 13.01 -0.52 25.76
CA ASN A 272 12.01 -0.20 26.78
C ASN A 272 11.91 1.31 27.07
N GLY A 273 12.97 2.09 26.81
CA GLY A 273 12.94 3.54 26.92
C GLY A 273 12.27 4.25 25.74
N VAL A 274 12.18 3.58 24.59
CA VAL A 274 11.46 4.06 23.40
C VAL A 274 9.99 3.69 23.53
N TRP A 275 9.66 2.39 23.64
CA TRP A 275 8.30 1.91 23.86
C TRP A 275 7.97 1.82 25.35
N LYS A 276 7.72 2.98 25.95
CA LYS A 276 7.31 3.14 27.36
C LYS A 276 5.86 3.63 27.47
N ASP A 277 5.29 3.51 28.66
CA ASP A 277 3.99 4.11 29.00
C ASP A 277 2.91 3.74 27.96
N SER A 278 2.24 4.71 27.32
CA SER A 278 1.17 4.45 26.35
C SER A 278 1.64 3.76 25.06
N ALA A 279 2.95 3.76 24.78
CA ALA A 279 3.51 3.04 23.64
C ALA A 279 3.55 1.52 23.86
N ASN A 280 3.40 1.08 25.11
CA ASN A 280 3.50 -0.31 25.53
C ASN A 280 2.34 -0.64 26.49
N PRO A 281 1.10 -0.68 25.97
CA PRO A 281 -0.12 -0.83 26.77
C PRO A 281 -0.14 -2.14 27.60
N ASN A 282 0.60 -3.16 27.15
CA ASN A 282 0.64 -4.48 27.77
C ASN A 282 1.86 -4.70 28.68
N GLY A 283 2.72 -3.69 28.88
CA GLY A 283 3.92 -3.82 29.71
C GLY A 283 4.91 -4.87 29.23
N VAL A 284 5.03 -5.04 27.91
CA VAL A 284 5.94 -5.97 27.23
C VAL A 284 7.40 -5.62 27.58
N ASP A 285 8.19 -6.60 28.03
CA ASP A 285 9.63 -6.40 28.20
C ASP A 285 10.36 -6.61 26.86
N LEU A 286 11.02 -5.56 26.37
CA LEU A 286 11.78 -5.56 25.12
C LEU A 286 13.29 -5.80 25.33
N SER A 287 13.72 -6.23 26.51
CA SER A 287 15.14 -6.45 26.83
C SER A 287 15.81 -7.51 25.94
N THR A 288 15.05 -8.48 25.45
CA THR A 288 15.53 -9.57 24.58
C THR A 288 15.19 -9.38 23.11
N ALA A 289 14.51 -8.29 22.75
CA ALA A 289 14.09 -8.03 21.37
C ALA A 289 15.29 -8.00 20.41
N TYR A 290 15.05 -8.51 19.20
CA TYR A 290 16.03 -8.71 18.12
C TYR A 290 17.14 -9.74 18.41
N GLY A 291 17.05 -10.45 19.55
CA GLY A 291 17.91 -11.58 19.88
C GLY A 291 17.51 -12.84 19.10
N MET A 292 18.48 -13.48 18.47
CA MET A 292 18.34 -14.79 17.82
C MET A 292 18.86 -15.90 18.73
N GLN A 293 18.14 -17.01 18.77
CA GLN A 293 18.55 -18.24 19.44
C GLN A 293 18.46 -19.43 18.48
N PHE A 294 19.53 -20.20 18.42
CA PHE A 294 19.61 -21.45 17.66
C PHE A 294 19.39 -22.63 18.60
N VAL A 295 18.55 -23.58 18.21
CA VAL A 295 18.08 -24.68 19.06
C VAL A 295 18.71 -26.01 18.63
N SER A 296 18.53 -26.37 17.36
CA SER A 296 18.92 -27.66 16.80
C SER A 296 19.55 -27.47 15.42
N THR A 297 20.42 -28.40 15.05
CA THR A 297 20.90 -28.57 13.68
C THR A 297 20.83 -30.04 13.33
N LYS A 298 20.21 -30.37 12.20
CA LYS A 298 20.07 -31.73 11.66
C LYS A 298 20.52 -31.74 10.20
N ASP A 299 20.87 -32.90 9.68
CA ASP A 299 21.00 -33.05 8.22
C ASP A 299 19.64 -32.82 7.55
N PHE A 300 19.66 -32.33 6.30
CA PHE A 300 18.45 -31.96 5.56
C PHE A 300 17.37 -33.05 5.54
N THR A 301 17.74 -34.30 5.29
CA THR A 301 16.76 -35.38 5.13
C THR A 301 16.09 -35.74 6.45
N THR A 302 16.85 -35.76 7.55
CA THR A 302 16.32 -35.96 8.89
C THR A 302 15.42 -34.80 9.30
N ALA A 303 15.88 -33.55 9.09
CA ALA A 303 15.09 -32.35 9.38
C ALA A 303 13.73 -32.39 8.69
N LEU A 304 13.71 -32.54 7.36
CA LEU A 304 12.48 -32.63 6.58
C LEU A 304 11.57 -33.78 7.05
N SER A 305 12.15 -34.95 7.37
CA SER A 305 11.35 -36.10 7.79
C SER A 305 10.62 -35.86 9.12
N GLU A 306 11.28 -35.18 10.06
CA GLU A 306 10.78 -34.95 11.42
C GLU A 306 9.97 -33.64 11.56
N ASP A 307 9.95 -32.81 10.52
CA ASP A 307 9.26 -31.53 10.53
C ASP A 307 7.73 -31.71 10.49
N ALA A 308 7.09 -31.43 11.63
CA ALA A 308 5.65 -31.52 11.80
C ALA A 308 4.91 -30.28 11.26
N ASP A 309 5.59 -29.14 11.16
CA ASP A 309 5.01 -27.92 10.58
C ASP A 309 4.94 -28.05 9.06
N PHE A 310 5.92 -28.72 8.44
CA PHE A 310 5.81 -29.15 7.04
C PHE A 310 4.56 -30.02 6.84
N ASP A 311 4.36 -31.03 7.70
CA ASP A 311 3.21 -31.93 7.60
C ASP A 311 1.88 -31.20 7.69
N LYS A 312 1.80 -30.22 8.61
CA LYS A 312 0.58 -29.44 8.84
C LYS A 312 0.32 -28.42 7.74
N TYR A 313 1.30 -27.57 7.42
CA TYR A 313 1.08 -26.36 6.62
C TYR A 313 1.42 -26.52 5.14
N ILE A 314 2.29 -27.48 4.78
CA ILE A 314 2.60 -27.80 3.38
C ILE A 314 1.82 -29.04 2.93
N GLY A 315 1.83 -30.11 3.73
CA GLY A 315 1.11 -31.35 3.44
C GLY A 315 -0.38 -31.32 3.80
N GLY A 316 -0.87 -30.27 4.45
CA GLY A 316 -2.28 -30.11 4.85
C GLY A 316 -2.77 -31.15 5.86
N GLY A 317 -1.86 -31.88 6.53
CA GLY A 317 -2.18 -33.01 7.41
C GLY A 317 -2.64 -34.28 6.68
N ASP A 318 -2.62 -34.31 5.34
CA ASP A 318 -2.97 -35.49 4.54
C ASP A 318 -1.75 -36.40 4.34
N ALA A 319 -1.84 -37.65 4.79
CA ALA A 319 -0.69 -38.55 4.82
C ALA A 319 -0.11 -38.86 3.43
N ASP A 320 -0.95 -38.92 2.39
CA ASP A 320 -0.51 -39.20 1.02
C ASP A 320 0.14 -37.96 0.40
N ALA A 321 -0.45 -36.76 0.60
CA ALA A 321 0.15 -35.50 0.18
C ALA A 321 1.50 -35.23 0.85
N ILE A 322 1.60 -35.50 2.16
CA ILE A 322 2.84 -35.41 2.93
C ILE A 322 3.91 -36.32 2.34
N ALA A 323 3.59 -37.61 2.16
CA ALA A 323 4.54 -38.60 1.64
C ALA A 323 5.00 -38.25 0.22
N LEU A 324 4.09 -37.77 -0.62
CA LEU A 324 4.38 -37.32 -1.98
C LEU A 324 5.33 -36.11 -1.97
N ALA A 325 5.00 -35.06 -1.21
CA ALA A 325 5.78 -33.83 -1.15
C ALA A 325 7.19 -34.06 -0.57
N LYS A 326 7.29 -34.71 0.60
CA LYS A 326 8.60 -35.04 1.22
C LYS A 326 9.41 -35.99 0.32
N GLY A 327 8.76 -36.93 -0.35
CA GLY A 327 9.39 -37.84 -1.30
C GLY A 327 9.98 -37.12 -2.53
N ALA A 328 9.21 -36.21 -3.12
CA ALA A 328 9.65 -35.40 -4.27
C ALA A 328 10.83 -34.50 -3.89
N ILE A 329 10.75 -33.78 -2.77
CA ILE A 329 11.84 -32.92 -2.28
C ILE A 329 13.11 -33.73 -2.01
N ASN A 330 13.00 -34.89 -1.35
CA ASN A 330 14.16 -35.75 -1.09
C ASN A 330 14.81 -36.27 -2.38
N LEU A 331 14.01 -36.60 -3.41
CA LEU A 331 14.52 -37.00 -4.71
C LEU A 331 15.29 -35.86 -5.39
N MET A 332 14.71 -34.65 -5.42
CA MET A 332 15.37 -33.47 -6.00
C MET A 332 16.63 -33.09 -5.23
N TYR A 333 16.59 -33.10 -3.90
CA TYR A 333 17.76 -32.88 -3.03
C TYR A 333 18.87 -33.90 -3.33
N THR A 334 18.54 -35.19 -3.39
CA THR A 334 19.51 -36.25 -3.70
C THR A 334 20.13 -36.04 -5.09
N ASN A 335 19.32 -35.72 -6.10
CA ASN A 335 19.79 -35.49 -7.46
C ASN A 335 20.67 -34.23 -7.60
N SER A 336 20.44 -33.22 -6.76
CA SER A 336 21.28 -32.00 -6.75
C SER A 336 22.71 -32.28 -6.27
N GLY A 337 22.93 -33.36 -5.51
CA GLY A 337 24.21 -33.64 -4.86
C GLY A 337 24.57 -32.63 -3.76
N ALA A 338 23.62 -31.82 -3.32
CA ALA A 338 23.81 -30.89 -2.21
C ALA A 338 24.09 -31.62 -0.90
N ASN A 339 24.76 -30.92 0.02
CA ASN A 339 25.06 -31.41 1.37
C ASN A 339 24.74 -30.28 2.35
N VAL A 340 23.53 -30.31 2.90
CA VAL A 340 22.91 -29.20 3.65
C VAL A 340 22.49 -29.65 5.03
N ASP A 341 22.76 -28.79 6.01
CA ASP A 341 22.19 -28.86 7.34
C ASP A 341 21.04 -27.85 7.46
N VAL A 342 20.03 -28.21 8.23
CA VAL A 342 18.90 -27.35 8.59
C VAL A 342 18.95 -27.10 10.08
N SER A 343 18.96 -25.82 10.44
CA SER A 343 18.95 -25.39 11.83
C SER A 343 17.65 -24.71 12.18
N GLU A 344 17.07 -25.11 13.30
CA GLU A 344 15.85 -24.53 13.87
C GLU A 344 16.24 -23.53 14.96
N GLY A 345 15.42 -22.49 15.11
CA GLY A 345 15.60 -21.50 16.15
C GLY A 345 14.47 -20.49 16.16
N PHE A 346 14.64 -19.42 16.92
CA PHE A 346 13.71 -18.31 16.93
C PHE A 346 14.42 -16.96 17.06
N VAL A 347 13.74 -15.92 16.62
CA VAL A 347 14.12 -14.53 16.78
C VAL A 347 13.03 -13.79 17.56
N GLN A 348 13.43 -12.96 18.51
CA GLN A 348 12.51 -12.15 19.31
C GLN A 348 12.12 -10.90 18.51
N LEU A 349 10.89 -10.80 18.02
CA LEU A 349 10.44 -9.65 17.23
C LEU A 349 9.28 -8.90 17.91
N PRO A 350 9.34 -7.57 18.04
CA PRO A 350 8.19 -6.79 18.48
C PRO A 350 6.99 -6.98 17.55
N HIS A 351 5.82 -7.14 18.13
CA HIS A 351 4.58 -7.36 17.42
C HIS A 351 3.55 -6.29 17.79
N TYR A 352 2.90 -5.74 16.78
CA TYR A 352 2.06 -4.55 16.90
C TYR A 352 0.58 -4.84 16.54
N LEU A 353 0.27 -6.01 15.99
CA LEU A 353 -1.11 -6.47 15.77
C LEU A 353 -1.74 -6.97 17.07
N GLU A 354 -3.07 -6.90 17.13
CA GLU A 354 -3.84 -7.63 18.14
C GLU A 354 -3.89 -9.13 17.81
N LYS A 355 -3.88 -9.97 18.84
CA LYS A 355 -3.95 -11.45 18.70
C LYS A 355 -5.14 -12.05 19.43
N ASP A 356 -5.84 -11.26 20.25
CA ASP A 356 -7.00 -11.73 20.98
C ASP A 356 -8.15 -12.06 20.04
N ALA A 357 -9.04 -12.95 20.47
CA ALA A 357 -10.11 -13.48 19.64
C ALA A 357 -11.11 -12.42 19.13
N SER A 358 -11.25 -11.29 19.83
CA SER A 358 -12.19 -10.23 19.47
C SER A 358 -11.59 -9.17 18.54
N ASN A 359 -10.30 -8.86 18.68
CA ASN A 359 -9.73 -7.69 18.01
C ASN A 359 -8.73 -8.02 16.90
N TRP A 360 -8.23 -9.24 16.80
CA TRP A 360 -7.18 -9.62 15.82
C TRP A 360 -7.51 -9.25 14.36
N ASN A 361 -8.79 -9.25 13.98
CA ASN A 361 -9.26 -8.89 12.64
C ASN A 361 -10.09 -7.59 12.60
N ALA A 362 -10.20 -6.86 13.71
CA ALA A 362 -11.06 -5.67 13.81
C ALA A 362 -10.30 -4.41 14.22
N GLN A 363 -9.19 -4.56 14.95
CA GLN A 363 -8.41 -3.44 15.48
C GLN A 363 -7.13 -3.28 14.64
N PRO A 364 -6.99 -2.18 13.86
CA PRO A 364 -5.73 -1.87 13.19
C PRO A 364 -4.67 -1.44 14.20
N PHE A 365 -3.45 -1.20 13.72
CA PHE A 365 -2.38 -0.61 14.52
C PHE A 365 -2.84 0.69 15.17
N GLU A 366 -2.50 0.82 16.45
CA GLU A 366 -2.64 2.05 17.21
C GLU A 366 -1.29 2.73 17.37
N SER A 367 -1.27 4.05 17.28
CA SER A 367 -0.06 4.85 17.44
C SER A 367 0.41 4.88 18.89
N ALA A 368 1.72 4.73 19.04
CA ALA A 368 2.47 4.87 20.28
C ALA A 368 2.65 6.33 20.72
N MET A 369 2.29 7.29 19.87
CA MET A 369 2.45 8.73 20.12
C MET A 369 1.18 9.50 19.76
N PRO A 370 0.91 10.66 20.37
CA PRO A 370 -0.17 11.53 19.93
C PRO A 370 0.17 12.16 18.58
N SER A 371 -0.83 12.36 17.73
CA SER A 371 -0.68 13.04 16.44
C SER A 371 -0.07 14.43 16.59
N LEU A 372 1.06 14.64 15.90
CA LEU A 372 1.72 15.94 15.80
C LEU A 372 0.81 17.02 15.20
N ALA A 373 -0.09 16.65 14.28
CA ALA A 373 -1.08 17.57 13.71
C ALA A 373 -2.06 18.04 14.79
N LYS A 374 -2.61 17.13 15.60
CA LYS A 374 -3.49 17.47 16.72
C LYS A 374 -2.76 18.29 17.79
N VAL A 375 -1.51 17.95 18.10
CA VAL A 375 -0.66 18.74 19.01
C VAL A 375 -0.46 20.16 18.49
N SER A 376 -0.14 20.32 17.20
CA SER A 376 0.07 21.63 16.56
C SER A 376 -1.22 22.46 16.52
N SER A 377 -2.36 21.81 16.27
CA SER A 377 -3.69 22.42 16.33
C SER A 377 -4.02 22.93 17.74
N ALA A 378 -3.75 22.14 18.78
CA ALA A 378 -3.95 22.54 20.16
C ALA A 378 -3.02 23.70 20.58
N LEU A 379 -1.75 23.69 20.15
CA LEU A 379 -0.81 24.79 20.40
C LEU A 379 -1.19 26.10 19.70
N SER A 380 -1.91 26.01 18.57
CA SER A 380 -2.41 27.16 17.80
C SER A 380 -3.76 27.68 18.31
N ASN A 381 -4.49 26.87 19.10
CA ASN A 381 -5.75 27.25 19.69
C ASN A 381 -5.52 28.02 21.01
N SER A 382 -5.88 29.31 21.03
CA SER A 382 -5.73 30.16 22.22
C SER A 382 -6.36 29.62 23.52
N ALA A 383 -7.39 28.77 23.42
CA ALA A 383 -8.01 28.14 24.58
C ALA A 383 -7.21 26.95 25.14
N GLU A 384 -6.46 26.24 24.28
CA GLU A 384 -5.73 25.01 24.64
C GLU A 384 -4.22 25.22 24.77
N GLN A 385 -3.69 26.30 24.18
CA GLN A 385 -2.26 26.53 24.02
C GLN A 385 -1.48 26.41 25.35
N ALA A 386 -1.99 27.02 26.42
CA ALA A 386 -1.32 27.01 27.72
C ALA A 386 -1.27 25.61 28.34
N ASN A 387 -2.38 24.86 28.26
CA ASN A 387 -2.48 23.49 28.77
C ASN A 387 -1.54 22.56 27.97
N MET A 388 -1.58 22.63 26.63
CA MET A 388 -0.75 21.79 25.77
C MET A 388 0.74 22.08 25.95
N ALA A 389 1.13 23.36 25.96
CA ALA A 389 2.53 23.74 26.18
C ALA A 389 3.06 23.27 27.54
N ALA A 390 2.24 23.34 28.60
CA ALA A 390 2.62 22.87 29.92
C ALA A 390 2.91 21.35 29.95
N GLN A 391 2.07 20.54 29.31
CA GLN A 391 2.26 19.09 29.22
C GLN A 391 3.52 18.72 28.42
N LEU A 392 3.76 19.38 27.28
CA LEU A 392 4.94 19.15 26.45
C LEU A 392 6.24 19.54 27.18
N ILE A 393 6.27 20.70 27.84
CA ILE A 393 7.44 21.13 28.63
C ILE A 393 7.70 20.17 29.79
N ALA A 394 6.65 19.68 30.47
CA ALA A 394 6.79 18.69 31.53
C ALA A 394 7.36 17.36 31.01
N ALA A 395 7.06 17.00 29.76
CA ALA A 395 7.65 15.85 29.07
C ALA A 395 9.08 16.12 28.53
N GLY A 396 9.64 17.32 28.75
CA GLY A 396 10.96 17.70 28.25
C GLY A 396 11.01 17.98 26.75
N ILE A 397 9.87 18.40 26.18
CA ILE A 397 9.72 18.72 24.77
C ILE A 397 9.87 20.23 24.53
N ASP A 398 10.78 20.60 23.63
CA ASP A 398 10.96 21.95 23.11
C ASP A 398 9.96 22.21 21.97
N THR A 399 8.90 22.94 22.30
CA THR A 399 7.83 23.27 21.36
C THR A 399 8.29 24.17 20.20
N SER A 400 9.44 24.84 20.31
CA SER A 400 9.94 25.74 19.25
C SER A 400 10.51 24.99 18.04
N VAL A 401 10.92 23.74 18.22
CA VAL A 401 11.51 22.89 17.17
C VAL A 401 10.73 21.59 16.94
N LEU A 402 9.68 21.33 17.72
CA LEU A 402 8.88 20.10 17.61
C LEU A 402 8.31 19.85 16.20
N ALA A 403 7.92 20.90 15.49
CA ALA A 403 7.39 20.77 14.13
C ALA A 403 8.44 20.33 13.09
N THR A 404 9.74 20.52 13.37
CA THR A 404 10.81 20.33 12.37
C THR A 404 11.91 19.36 12.79
N SER A 405 12.02 19.03 14.08
CA SER A 405 13.05 18.15 14.62
C SER A 405 12.50 16.75 14.88
N GLN A 406 12.94 15.76 14.08
CA GLN A 406 12.56 14.35 14.26
C GLN A 406 12.95 13.82 15.65
N THR A 407 14.13 14.19 16.16
CA THR A 407 14.57 13.82 17.51
C THR A 407 13.62 14.35 18.58
N GLU A 408 13.04 15.54 18.35
CA GLU A 408 12.08 16.13 19.27
C GLU A 408 10.71 15.45 19.16
N GLN A 409 10.29 15.10 17.95
CA GLN A 409 9.05 14.36 17.68
C GLN A 409 9.08 12.96 18.31
N LEU A 410 10.24 12.27 18.33
CA LEU A 410 10.38 10.96 18.98
C LEU A 410 10.06 11.00 20.49
N LYS A 411 10.17 12.16 21.16
CA LYS A 411 9.80 12.29 22.57
C LYS A 411 8.29 12.22 22.82
N LEU A 412 7.46 12.33 21.77
CA LEU A 412 6.03 12.14 21.85
C LEU A 412 5.64 10.66 22.09
N ILE A 413 6.54 9.72 21.80
CA ILE A 413 6.31 8.29 22.04
C ILE A 413 6.08 8.04 23.54
N GLY A 414 4.98 7.36 23.85
CA GLY A 414 4.54 7.04 25.21
C GLY A 414 3.69 8.11 25.89
N LEU A 415 3.43 9.26 25.24
CA LEU A 415 2.63 10.33 25.83
C LEU A 415 1.12 10.13 25.62
N ASN A 416 0.37 10.37 26.70
CA ASN A 416 -1.08 10.60 26.70
C ASN A 416 -1.32 12.09 27.01
N LEU A 417 -1.59 12.88 25.98
CA LEU A 417 -1.90 14.30 26.13
C LEU A 417 -3.42 14.49 26.28
N VAL A 418 -3.82 15.44 27.13
CA VAL A 418 -5.24 15.75 27.38
C VAL A 418 -5.56 17.21 27.05
N LEU A 419 -6.79 17.48 26.63
CA LEU A 419 -7.32 18.84 26.49
C LEU A 419 -7.63 19.46 27.87
N ASP A 420 -7.91 20.77 27.90
CA ASP A 420 -8.20 21.49 29.15
C ASP A 420 -9.45 20.94 29.87
N ASP A 421 -10.38 20.34 29.12
CA ASP A 421 -11.56 19.64 29.64
C ASP A 421 -11.28 18.24 30.20
N GLY A 422 -10.03 17.77 30.12
CA GLY A 422 -9.56 16.47 30.60
C GLY A 422 -9.78 15.30 29.63
N SER A 423 -10.39 15.52 28.47
CA SER A 423 -10.52 14.48 27.44
C SER A 423 -9.18 14.21 26.73
N PRO A 424 -8.96 13.00 26.19
CA PRO A 424 -7.75 12.70 25.41
C PRO A 424 -7.66 13.58 24.16
N LEU A 425 -6.47 14.11 23.87
CA LEU A 425 -6.21 14.86 22.64
C LEU A 425 -6.40 13.99 21.39
N ASP A 426 -5.97 12.72 21.47
CA ASP A 426 -5.91 11.79 20.36
C ASP A 426 -6.35 10.39 20.82
N SER A 427 -7.66 10.22 20.98
CA SER A 427 -8.24 8.95 21.42
C SER A 427 -8.18 7.86 20.34
N GLU A 428 -8.16 8.26 19.07
CA GLU A 428 -8.23 7.34 17.93
C GLU A 428 -6.89 6.67 17.65
N ARG A 429 -5.76 7.30 18.01
CA ARG A 429 -4.40 6.78 17.84
C ARG A 429 -4.15 6.26 16.41
N VAL A 430 -4.62 6.97 15.39
CA VAL A 430 -4.45 6.56 13.99
C VAL A 430 -2.98 6.64 13.58
N ILE A 431 -2.49 5.65 12.83
CA ILE A 431 -1.15 5.67 12.22
C ILE A 431 -1.18 6.55 10.97
N THR A 432 -0.44 7.66 11.01
CA THR A 432 -0.25 8.62 9.91
C THR A 432 1.20 9.12 9.92
N LYS A 433 1.62 9.96 8.97
CA LYS A 433 2.90 10.69 9.04
C LYS A 433 3.04 11.57 10.30
N TYR A 434 1.93 11.93 10.94
CA TYR A 434 1.93 12.75 12.16
C TYR A 434 2.05 11.92 13.45
N SER A 435 1.83 10.61 13.37
CA SER A 435 1.84 9.66 14.49
C SER A 435 2.31 8.26 14.03
N PRO A 436 3.49 8.14 13.40
CA PRO A 436 3.81 7.00 12.54
C PRO A 436 4.29 5.74 13.28
N VAL A 437 4.62 5.83 14.57
CA VAL A 437 5.17 4.71 15.35
C VAL A 437 4.04 3.92 16.01
N PRO A 438 3.93 2.59 15.82
CA PRO A 438 2.87 1.78 16.42
C PRO A 438 3.17 1.36 17.87
N GLN A 439 2.12 1.10 18.65
CA GLN A 439 2.18 0.53 20.00
C GLN A 439 2.63 -0.92 19.95
N VAL A 440 3.58 -1.29 20.81
CA VAL A 440 3.98 -2.69 20.96
C VAL A 440 2.94 -3.47 21.77
N LYS A 441 2.43 -4.56 21.21
CA LYS A 441 1.39 -5.39 21.80
C LYS A 441 1.97 -6.64 22.45
N SER A 442 2.98 -7.24 21.83
CA SER A 442 3.74 -8.37 22.38
C SER A 442 5.17 -8.41 21.85
N LEU A 443 6.00 -9.25 22.47
CA LEU A 443 7.30 -9.67 21.94
C LEU A 443 7.17 -11.15 21.57
N GLU A 444 7.33 -11.46 20.29
CA GLU A 444 7.06 -12.79 19.76
C GLU A 444 8.35 -13.56 19.50
N SER A 445 8.39 -14.81 19.96
CA SER A 445 9.40 -15.79 19.53
C SER A 445 9.03 -16.29 18.13
N VAL A 446 9.50 -15.59 17.09
CA VAL A 446 9.24 -15.97 15.70
C VAL A 446 10.21 -17.07 15.29
N GLU A 447 9.69 -18.25 15.01
CA GLU A 447 10.48 -19.41 14.61
C GLU A 447 11.08 -19.23 13.21
N PHE A 448 12.31 -19.72 13.04
CA PHE A 448 13.01 -19.69 11.76
C PHE A 448 13.58 -21.07 11.39
N LEU A 449 13.72 -21.27 10.08
CA LEU A 449 14.57 -22.31 9.50
C LEU A 449 15.80 -21.66 8.85
N LEU A 450 16.99 -22.15 9.17
CA LEU A 450 18.25 -21.75 8.55
C LEU A 450 18.86 -22.94 7.80
N PHE A 451 19.04 -22.79 6.50
CA PHE A 451 19.71 -23.75 5.63
C PHE A 451 21.17 -23.33 5.42
N THR A 452 22.11 -24.23 5.70
CA THR A 452 23.56 -24.01 5.54
C THR A 452 24.24 -25.22 4.93
N LYS A 453 25.31 -25.02 4.15
CA LYS A 453 26.10 -26.15 3.64
C LYS A 453 26.75 -26.86 4.82
N ASN A 454 26.64 -28.18 4.89
CA ASN A 454 27.18 -28.97 5.99
C ASN A 454 28.69 -28.71 6.16
N GLY A 455 29.09 -28.39 7.39
CA GLY A 455 30.47 -28.03 7.76
C GLY A 455 30.94 -26.65 7.30
N ALA A 456 30.12 -25.86 6.61
CA ALA A 456 30.44 -24.48 6.26
C ALA A 456 30.05 -23.49 7.39
N THR A 457 30.65 -22.31 7.36
CA THR A 457 30.28 -21.18 8.23
C THR A 457 30.00 -19.97 7.33
N PRO A 458 28.77 -19.85 6.79
CA PRO A 458 28.47 -18.87 5.76
C PRO A 458 28.58 -17.44 6.28
N LYS A 459 29.02 -16.54 5.39
CA LYS A 459 29.13 -15.11 5.66
C LYS A 459 27.89 -14.33 5.25
N ASN A 460 27.18 -14.79 4.24
CA ASN A 460 26.05 -14.10 3.63
C ASN A 460 24.75 -14.83 3.97
N VAL A 461 23.68 -14.07 4.10
CA VAL A 461 22.35 -14.59 4.42
C VAL A 461 21.37 -14.11 3.36
N VAL A 462 20.63 -15.01 2.75
CA VAL A 462 19.42 -14.70 1.99
C VAL A 462 18.24 -14.88 2.93
N ILE A 463 17.51 -13.81 3.21
CA ILE A 463 16.22 -13.88 3.89
C ILE A 463 15.17 -14.26 2.86
N TYR A 464 14.45 -15.36 3.11
CA TYR A 464 13.35 -15.84 2.28
C TYR A 464 12.00 -15.54 2.93
N GLN A 465 11.05 -15.04 2.14
CA GLN A 465 9.65 -14.91 2.52
C GLN A 465 8.75 -15.71 1.58
N HIS A 466 7.91 -16.58 2.16
CA HIS A 466 6.98 -17.45 1.44
C HIS A 466 5.73 -16.72 0.91
N GLY A 467 5.03 -17.34 -0.04
CA GLY A 467 3.75 -16.87 -0.60
C GLY A 467 2.55 -17.05 0.33
N ILE A 468 1.39 -16.50 -0.07
CA ILE A 468 0.15 -16.58 0.72
C ILE A 468 -0.32 -18.03 0.87
N THR A 469 -1.05 -18.32 1.95
CA THR A 469 -1.58 -19.66 2.31
C THR A 469 -0.54 -20.77 2.52
N SER A 470 0.75 -20.42 2.49
CA SER A 470 1.88 -21.35 2.68
C SER A 470 2.68 -21.04 3.96
N ALA A 471 3.89 -21.59 4.09
CA ALA A 471 4.74 -21.45 5.27
C ALA A 471 6.25 -21.46 4.91
N LYS A 472 7.10 -21.12 5.88
CA LYS A 472 8.57 -21.06 5.76
C LYS A 472 9.18 -22.37 5.27
N GLU A 473 8.52 -23.50 5.50
CA GLU A 473 8.91 -24.84 5.08
C GLU A 473 8.95 -25.01 3.55
N ASN A 474 8.35 -24.11 2.76
CA ASN A 474 8.59 -24.05 1.32
C ASN A 474 10.09 -23.96 0.96
N ALA A 475 10.90 -23.41 1.86
CA ALA A 475 12.35 -23.35 1.69
C ALA A 475 12.99 -24.74 1.50
N TYR A 476 12.42 -25.83 2.03
CA TYR A 476 12.95 -27.18 1.78
C TYR A 476 12.98 -27.51 0.29
N ALA A 477 12.07 -26.98 -0.53
CA ALA A 477 11.99 -27.33 -1.95
C ALA A 477 13.09 -26.71 -2.81
N PHE A 478 13.78 -25.65 -2.35
CA PHE A 478 14.74 -24.92 -3.17
C PHE A 478 16.00 -24.43 -2.46
N ALA A 479 15.99 -24.27 -1.13
CA ALA A 479 17.10 -23.63 -0.40
C ALA A 479 18.41 -24.39 -0.57
N TYR A 480 18.36 -25.73 -0.71
CA TYR A 480 19.54 -26.55 -0.94
C TYR A 480 20.26 -26.24 -2.27
N ASN A 481 19.56 -25.69 -3.26
CA ASN A 481 20.16 -25.24 -4.52
C ASN A 481 20.83 -23.87 -4.35
N LEU A 482 20.35 -23.03 -3.43
CA LEU A 482 20.83 -21.66 -3.23
C LEU A 482 22.03 -21.58 -2.28
N VAL A 483 22.07 -22.47 -1.28
CA VAL A 483 23.11 -22.54 -0.25
C VAL A 483 24.49 -22.88 -0.84
N GLY A 484 25.54 -22.30 -0.25
CA GLY A 484 26.95 -22.51 -0.64
C GLY A 484 27.91 -22.35 0.54
N ASP A 485 29.22 -22.29 0.27
CA ASP A 485 30.24 -22.12 1.32
C ASP A 485 30.06 -20.81 2.11
N ASP A 486 29.66 -19.74 1.42
CA ASP A 486 29.50 -18.40 1.98
C ASP A 486 28.04 -17.94 2.08
N THR A 487 27.04 -18.75 1.69
CA THR A 487 25.63 -18.32 1.62
C THR A 487 24.72 -19.27 2.39
N ALA A 488 23.94 -18.71 3.32
CA ALA A 488 22.83 -19.36 4.00
C ALA A 488 21.47 -18.85 3.51
N VAL A 489 20.42 -19.62 3.72
CA VAL A 489 19.02 -19.18 3.51
C VAL A 489 18.29 -19.23 4.84
N LEU A 490 17.65 -18.12 5.23
CA LEU A 490 16.93 -17.95 6.48
C LEU A 490 15.46 -17.62 6.19
N ALA A 491 14.53 -18.42 6.69
CA ALA A 491 13.10 -18.29 6.42
C ALA A 491 12.29 -18.15 7.71
N ILE A 492 11.26 -17.29 7.71
CA ILE A 492 10.29 -17.11 8.79
C ILE A 492 8.86 -17.10 8.23
N ASP A 493 7.89 -17.37 9.08
CA ASP A 493 6.47 -17.25 8.72
C ASP A 493 5.98 -15.80 8.76
N LEU A 494 5.10 -15.45 7.81
CA LEU A 494 4.30 -14.23 7.88
C LEU A 494 3.35 -14.29 9.10
N PRO A 495 2.87 -13.15 9.64
CA PRO A 495 1.77 -13.14 10.60
C PRO A 495 0.58 -13.96 10.08
N ILE A 496 -0.07 -14.72 10.98
CA ILE A 496 -1.27 -15.53 10.68
C ILE A 496 -0.99 -16.72 9.74
N HIS A 497 0.27 -16.96 9.36
CA HIS A 497 0.70 -18.11 8.54
C HIS A 497 1.56 -19.08 9.36
N GLY A 498 1.57 -20.35 8.95
CA GLY A 498 2.44 -21.38 9.50
C GLY A 498 2.39 -21.41 11.03
N THR A 499 3.56 -21.41 11.66
CA THR A 499 3.69 -21.40 13.12
C THR A 499 3.16 -20.13 13.81
N ARG A 500 2.82 -19.10 13.02
CA ARG A 500 2.26 -17.82 13.49
C ARG A 500 0.75 -17.71 13.27
N SER A 501 0.09 -18.76 12.80
CA SER A 501 -1.36 -18.89 12.87
C SER A 501 -1.85 -18.73 14.32
N LEU A 502 -2.96 -18.04 14.52
CA LEU A 502 -3.49 -17.79 15.87
C LEU A 502 -4.19 -19.04 16.44
N ASP A 503 -4.81 -19.82 15.56
CA ASP A 503 -5.30 -21.19 15.77
C ASP A 503 -5.62 -21.83 14.40
N ASP A 504 -6.24 -23.01 14.40
CA ASP A 504 -6.56 -23.76 13.18
C ASP A 504 -7.58 -23.06 12.26
N THR A 505 -8.33 -22.07 12.75
CA THR A 505 -9.33 -21.32 11.95
C THR A 505 -8.89 -19.89 11.64
N ARG A 506 -8.21 -19.25 12.59
CA ARG A 506 -7.61 -17.92 12.44
C ARG A 506 -6.21 -18.08 11.87
N SER A 507 -6.18 -18.53 10.61
CA SER A 507 -4.97 -18.92 9.88
C SER A 507 -5.16 -18.64 8.39
N ALA A 508 -4.15 -18.04 7.77
CA ALA A 508 -4.12 -17.82 6.33
C ALA A 508 -3.91 -19.11 5.54
N ASN A 509 -3.34 -20.15 6.17
CA ASN A 509 -3.27 -21.50 5.58
C ASN A 509 -4.66 -22.17 5.55
N ALA A 510 -5.58 -21.77 6.43
CA ALA A 510 -6.94 -22.29 6.47
C ALA A 510 -7.91 -21.46 5.61
N ASP A 511 -7.81 -20.13 5.69
CA ASP A 511 -8.57 -19.19 4.90
C ASP A 511 -7.72 -17.96 4.57
N VAL A 512 -7.48 -17.74 3.29
CA VAL A 512 -6.75 -16.59 2.75
C VAL A 512 -7.29 -15.24 3.25
N LEU A 513 -8.61 -15.17 3.52
CA LEU A 513 -9.29 -13.96 3.99
C LEU A 513 -8.92 -13.61 5.44
N ALA A 514 -8.36 -14.54 6.23
CA ALA A 514 -7.83 -14.22 7.55
C ALA A 514 -6.70 -13.18 7.49
N TYR A 515 -5.87 -13.23 6.44
CA TYR A 515 -4.80 -12.27 6.21
C TYR A 515 -5.26 -11.08 5.35
N LEU A 516 -6.02 -11.32 4.28
CA LEU A 516 -6.48 -10.26 3.37
C LEU A 516 -7.56 -9.35 3.98
N ASN A 517 -8.31 -9.85 4.96
CA ASN A 517 -9.33 -9.14 5.74
C ASN A 517 -10.15 -8.11 4.95
N LEU A 518 -10.90 -8.61 3.94
CA LEU A 518 -11.70 -7.75 3.05
C LEU A 518 -12.78 -6.94 3.79
N THR A 519 -13.13 -7.35 5.01
CA THR A 519 -14.08 -6.67 5.86
C THR A 519 -13.45 -5.48 6.60
N ASN A 520 -12.16 -5.51 6.95
CA ASN A 520 -11.49 -4.42 7.66
C ASN A 520 -10.16 -4.08 6.98
N LEU A 521 -10.24 -3.19 5.98
CA LEU A 521 -9.11 -2.79 5.15
C LEU A 521 -7.91 -2.22 5.94
N PRO A 522 -8.11 -1.43 7.03
CA PRO A 522 -6.99 -0.98 7.86
C PRO A 522 -6.22 -2.15 8.51
N VAL A 523 -6.91 -3.21 8.94
CA VAL A 523 -6.24 -4.42 9.45
C VAL A 523 -5.56 -5.19 8.33
N ALA A 524 -6.16 -5.29 7.14
CA ALA A 524 -5.52 -5.90 5.97
C ALA A 524 -4.18 -5.23 5.63
N ARG A 525 -4.17 -3.89 5.60
CA ARG A 525 -2.96 -3.07 5.46
C ARG A 525 -1.95 -3.36 6.57
N ASP A 526 -2.41 -3.48 7.80
CA ASP A 526 -1.53 -3.66 8.96
C ASP A 526 -0.97 -5.08 9.07
N ASN A 527 -1.64 -6.08 8.51
CA ASN A 527 -1.09 -7.42 8.30
C ASN A 527 0.14 -7.35 7.38
N VAL A 528 0.05 -6.66 6.23
CA VAL A 528 1.20 -6.44 5.33
C VAL A 528 2.27 -5.58 6.02
N ARG A 529 1.87 -4.56 6.79
CA ARG A 529 2.79 -3.70 7.54
C ARG A 529 3.60 -4.47 8.57
N GLN A 530 2.95 -5.33 9.37
CA GLN A 530 3.62 -6.20 10.33
C GLN A 530 4.58 -7.15 9.61
N SER A 531 4.15 -7.76 8.50
CA SER A 531 5.01 -8.63 7.69
C SER A 531 6.27 -7.91 7.21
N ALA A 532 6.14 -6.66 6.75
CA ALA A 532 7.30 -5.86 6.33
C ALA A 532 8.21 -5.53 7.52
N LEU A 533 7.62 -5.16 8.67
CA LEU A 533 8.37 -4.92 9.92
C LEU A 533 9.10 -6.17 10.43
N ASP A 534 8.54 -7.37 10.22
CA ASP A 534 9.17 -8.63 10.61
C ASP A 534 10.38 -8.95 9.72
N VAL A 535 10.29 -8.73 8.40
CA VAL A 535 11.43 -8.86 7.48
C VAL A 535 12.53 -7.85 7.84
N MET A 536 12.16 -6.59 8.06
CA MET A 536 13.08 -5.53 8.53
C MET A 536 13.71 -5.90 9.88
N GLY A 537 12.90 -6.45 10.79
CA GLY A 537 13.31 -6.86 12.13
C GLY A 537 14.24 -8.05 12.11
N LEU A 538 14.00 -9.05 11.26
CA LEU A 538 14.89 -10.20 11.05
C LEU A 538 16.25 -9.73 10.53
N ARG A 539 16.26 -8.79 9.58
CA ARG A 539 17.49 -8.18 9.06
C ARG A 539 18.26 -7.41 10.15
N ALA A 540 17.57 -6.63 10.98
CA ALA A 540 18.18 -5.97 12.15
C ALA A 540 18.71 -6.97 13.18
N SER A 541 17.99 -8.07 13.40
CA SER A 541 18.31 -9.10 14.38
C SER A 541 19.63 -9.81 14.09
N LEU A 542 19.97 -10.04 12.81
CA LEU A 542 21.29 -10.55 12.44
C LEU A 542 22.43 -9.65 12.96
N THR A 543 22.25 -8.33 12.89
CA THR A 543 23.25 -7.36 13.32
C THR A 543 23.26 -7.17 14.84
N ALA A 544 22.08 -7.08 15.45
CA ALA A 544 21.93 -6.99 16.90
C ALA A 544 22.49 -8.25 17.61
N SER A 545 22.17 -9.44 17.09
CA SER A 545 22.66 -10.72 17.61
C SER A 545 24.16 -10.90 17.40
N LEU A 546 24.72 -10.41 16.29
CA LEU A 546 26.17 -10.34 16.09
C LEU A 546 26.83 -9.46 17.16
N GLN A 547 26.30 -8.26 17.40
CA GLN A 547 26.83 -7.32 18.40
C GLN A 547 26.74 -7.87 19.82
N ALA A 548 25.67 -8.61 20.12
CA ALA A 548 25.48 -9.29 21.39
C ALA A 548 26.29 -10.60 21.53
N GLY A 549 27.01 -11.02 20.49
CA GLY A 549 27.79 -12.27 20.48
C GLY A 549 26.98 -13.56 20.39
N LEU A 550 25.67 -13.46 20.12
CA LEU A 550 24.75 -14.59 20.05
C LEU A 550 25.00 -15.51 18.85
N LEU A 551 25.64 -14.99 17.79
CA LEU A 551 25.96 -15.79 16.60
C LEU A 551 27.23 -16.64 16.76
N ALA A 552 28.07 -16.39 17.78
CA ALA A 552 29.42 -16.96 17.89
C ALA A 552 29.45 -18.49 17.98
N SER A 553 28.38 -19.11 18.48
CA SER A 553 28.23 -20.57 18.59
C SER A 553 27.13 -21.13 17.68
N SER A 554 26.71 -20.34 16.70
CA SER A 554 25.70 -20.72 15.71
C SER A 554 26.33 -21.11 14.37
N PRO A 555 25.55 -21.69 13.44
CA PRO A 555 25.98 -21.86 12.05
C PRO A 555 26.40 -20.53 11.36
N LEU A 556 25.92 -19.38 11.84
CA LEU A 556 26.28 -18.04 11.34
C LEU A 556 27.48 -17.42 12.05
N SER A 557 28.36 -18.21 12.66
CA SER A 557 29.54 -17.71 13.40
C SER A 557 30.52 -16.86 12.59
N ALA A 558 30.50 -16.97 11.25
CA ALA A 558 31.31 -16.15 10.34
C ALA A 558 30.58 -14.89 9.81
N PHE A 559 29.30 -14.71 10.11
CA PHE A 559 28.54 -13.52 9.69
C PHE A 559 29.10 -12.28 10.40
N ASN A 560 29.65 -11.34 9.63
CA ASN A 560 30.16 -10.08 10.14
C ASN A 560 30.18 -8.98 9.06
N LEU A 561 29.29 -7.99 9.21
CA LEU A 561 29.17 -6.86 8.29
C LEU A 561 30.47 -6.05 8.15
N ASN A 562 31.28 -5.96 9.22
CA ASN A 562 32.56 -5.25 9.19
C ASN A 562 33.61 -5.97 8.33
N THR A 563 33.41 -7.24 8.03
CA THR A 563 34.28 -8.05 7.16
C THR A 563 33.63 -8.37 5.81
N GLY A 564 32.57 -7.64 5.45
CA GLY A 564 31.96 -7.72 4.11
C GLY A 564 30.81 -8.72 3.96
N SER A 565 30.25 -9.25 5.06
CA SER A 565 29.01 -10.05 5.00
C SER A 565 27.87 -9.25 4.37
N GLN A 566 27.04 -9.96 3.59
CA GLN A 566 25.90 -9.38 2.90
C GLN A 566 24.60 -10.05 3.36
N VAL A 567 23.53 -9.27 3.41
CA VAL A 567 22.17 -9.80 3.59
C VAL A 567 21.33 -9.43 2.38
N LYS A 568 20.64 -10.43 1.83
CA LYS A 568 19.91 -10.37 0.58
C LYS A 568 18.48 -10.82 0.80
N PHE A 569 17.59 -10.48 -0.11
CA PHE A 569 16.18 -10.85 0.02
C PHE A 569 15.72 -11.71 -1.17
N LEU A 570 14.92 -12.73 -0.89
CA LEU A 570 14.19 -13.52 -1.86
C LEU A 570 12.73 -13.61 -1.41
N GLY A 571 11.80 -13.18 -2.26
CA GLY A 571 10.37 -13.31 -2.00
C GLY A 571 9.66 -13.95 -3.16
N HIS A 572 8.72 -14.85 -2.86
CA HIS A 572 7.81 -15.44 -3.86
C HIS A 572 6.38 -15.00 -3.57
N SER A 573 5.62 -14.64 -4.62
CA SER A 573 4.19 -14.28 -4.48
C SER A 573 3.98 -13.18 -3.42
N LEU A 574 3.10 -13.39 -2.42
CA LEU A 574 2.92 -12.47 -1.28
C LEU A 574 4.24 -12.14 -0.55
N GLY A 575 5.18 -13.07 -0.46
CA GLY A 575 6.50 -12.80 0.10
C GLY A 575 7.31 -11.80 -0.72
N GLY A 576 7.10 -11.75 -2.04
CA GLY A 576 7.64 -10.70 -2.91
C GLY A 576 6.92 -9.36 -2.76
N ILE A 577 5.59 -9.37 -2.53
CA ILE A 577 4.77 -8.18 -2.28
C ILE A 577 5.25 -7.51 -0.99
N VAL A 578 5.22 -8.25 0.12
CA VAL A 578 5.74 -7.78 1.42
C VAL A 578 7.22 -7.41 1.30
N GLY A 579 8.00 -8.23 0.59
CA GLY A 579 9.43 -8.09 0.42
C GLY A 579 9.85 -6.80 -0.27
N THR A 580 9.15 -6.40 -1.34
CA THR A 580 9.45 -5.17 -2.08
C THR A 580 9.33 -3.96 -1.15
N THR A 581 8.22 -3.88 -0.40
CA THR A 581 7.98 -2.83 0.59
C THR A 581 8.99 -2.86 1.73
N ALA A 582 9.34 -4.05 2.26
CA ALA A 582 10.30 -4.20 3.33
C ALA A 582 11.73 -3.79 2.92
N VAL A 583 12.17 -4.19 1.71
CA VAL A 583 13.49 -3.84 1.16
C VAL A 583 13.55 -2.34 0.88
N ALA A 584 12.48 -1.76 0.33
CA ALA A 584 12.35 -0.31 0.12
C ALA A 584 12.55 0.47 1.43
N ALA A 585 11.78 0.14 2.48
CA ALA A 585 11.91 0.78 3.79
C ALA A 585 13.28 0.54 4.45
N SER A 586 13.84 -0.67 4.28
CA SER A 586 15.14 -1.05 4.83
C SER A 586 16.30 -0.27 4.25
N ASN A 587 16.23 0.07 2.95
CA ASN A 587 17.31 0.75 2.24
C ASN A 587 17.17 2.30 2.23
N ARG A 588 16.05 2.86 2.70
CA ARG A 588 15.93 4.30 3.03
C ARG A 588 16.94 4.69 4.12
N THR A 589 17.78 5.70 3.88
CA THR A 589 18.79 6.14 4.87
C THR A 589 18.15 6.88 6.05
N LEU A 590 18.61 6.58 7.26
CA LEU A 590 18.37 7.33 8.49
C LEU A 590 19.39 8.46 8.70
N GLY A 591 20.27 8.71 7.73
CA GLY A 591 21.37 9.67 7.84
C GLY A 591 22.50 9.21 8.77
N SER A 592 22.54 7.94 9.16
CA SER A 592 23.54 7.35 10.05
C SER A 592 24.02 6.00 9.51
N PRO A 593 25.29 5.86 9.11
CA PRO A 593 25.81 4.59 8.57
C PRO A 593 25.65 3.40 9.52
N THR A 594 25.76 3.63 10.83
CA THR A 594 25.56 2.57 11.84
C THR A 594 24.10 2.14 11.93
N ALA A 595 23.17 3.08 11.85
CA ALA A 595 21.74 2.76 11.87
C ALA A 595 21.30 2.11 10.54
N ASP A 596 21.82 2.60 9.41
CA ASP A 596 21.54 2.04 8.08
C ASP A 596 22.05 0.59 7.98
N ALA A 597 23.24 0.30 8.51
CA ALA A 597 23.83 -1.04 8.50
C ALA A 597 22.99 -2.11 9.24
N LEU A 598 22.12 -1.72 10.18
CA LEU A 598 21.17 -2.64 10.82
C LEU A 598 20.18 -3.21 9.79
N TYR A 599 19.78 -2.42 8.80
CA TYR A 599 18.64 -2.73 7.93
C TYR A 599 19.00 -2.96 6.47
N SER A 600 20.08 -2.38 5.94
CA SER A 600 20.32 -2.41 4.49
C SER A 600 20.45 -3.84 3.94
N PHE A 601 19.70 -4.12 2.87
CA PHE A 601 19.90 -5.28 1.99
C PHE A 601 20.87 -4.93 0.86
N SER A 602 21.63 -5.91 0.39
CA SER A 602 22.59 -5.74 -0.70
C SER A 602 22.03 -6.08 -2.09
N SER A 603 20.97 -6.88 -2.16
CA SER A 603 20.23 -7.22 -3.39
C SER A 603 18.89 -7.87 -3.04
N ALA A 604 17.95 -7.87 -3.98
CA ALA A 604 16.65 -8.50 -3.81
C ALA A 604 16.17 -9.21 -5.09
N ALA A 605 15.59 -10.40 -4.93
CA ALA A 605 14.93 -11.15 -5.97
C ALA A 605 13.45 -11.34 -5.63
N PHE A 606 12.55 -11.06 -6.58
CA PHE A 606 11.11 -11.21 -6.42
C PHE A 606 10.55 -12.11 -7.52
N GLU A 607 10.01 -13.26 -7.15
CA GLU A 607 9.50 -14.28 -8.08
C GLU A 607 7.97 -14.24 -8.06
N ASN A 608 7.35 -14.10 -9.23
CA ASN A 608 5.90 -14.15 -9.42
C ASN A 608 5.14 -13.20 -8.46
N SER A 609 5.63 -11.97 -8.31
CA SER A 609 5.10 -10.95 -7.40
C SER A 609 4.68 -9.70 -8.17
N GLY A 610 3.90 -8.80 -7.59
CA GLY A 610 3.39 -7.61 -8.27
C GLY A 610 3.03 -6.47 -7.34
N GLY A 611 2.62 -5.34 -7.91
CA GLY A 611 2.13 -4.17 -7.17
C GLY A 611 0.64 -3.89 -7.40
N GLN A 612 0.14 -2.84 -6.75
CA GLN A 612 -1.25 -2.42 -6.74
C GLN A 612 -2.20 -3.53 -6.23
N ILE A 613 -1.95 -3.99 -5.00
CA ILE A 613 -2.49 -5.18 -4.32
C ILE A 613 -3.99 -5.35 -4.57
N SER A 614 -4.82 -4.32 -4.35
CA SER A 614 -6.27 -4.45 -4.50
C SER A 614 -6.68 -4.77 -5.93
N ASN A 615 -6.13 -4.02 -6.90
CA ASN A 615 -6.45 -4.20 -8.31
C ASN A 615 -5.84 -5.50 -8.87
N LEU A 616 -4.66 -5.88 -8.37
CA LEU A 616 -4.01 -7.15 -8.64
C LEU A 616 -4.90 -8.31 -8.18
N LEU A 617 -5.40 -8.28 -6.93
CA LEU A 617 -6.27 -9.32 -6.39
C LEU A 617 -7.58 -9.42 -7.17
N LEU A 618 -8.21 -8.28 -7.52
CA LEU A 618 -9.45 -8.27 -8.31
C LEU A 618 -9.24 -8.74 -9.77
N GLY A 619 -8.04 -8.54 -10.31
CA GLY A 619 -7.63 -8.98 -11.64
C GLY A 619 -7.05 -10.39 -11.69
N SER A 620 -6.82 -11.03 -10.54
CA SER A 620 -6.33 -12.40 -10.42
C SER A 620 -7.39 -13.40 -10.88
N THR A 621 -6.99 -14.43 -11.63
CA THR A 621 -7.90 -15.53 -12.01
C THR A 621 -8.19 -16.43 -10.81
N GLU A 622 -7.22 -16.58 -9.90
CA GLU A 622 -7.37 -17.39 -8.70
C GLU A 622 -8.15 -16.66 -7.60
N PHE A 623 -7.70 -15.46 -7.23
CA PHE A 623 -8.30 -14.72 -6.10
C PHE A 623 -9.44 -13.79 -6.50
N GLY A 624 -9.48 -13.30 -7.74
CA GLY A 624 -10.46 -12.32 -8.19
C GLY A 624 -11.90 -12.74 -7.95
N PRO A 625 -12.32 -13.94 -8.37
CA PRO A 625 -13.68 -14.42 -8.10
C PRO A 625 -14.03 -14.54 -6.62
N GLN A 626 -13.09 -14.97 -5.75
CA GLN A 626 -13.32 -15.06 -4.30
C GLN A 626 -13.48 -13.67 -3.67
N VAL A 627 -12.65 -12.69 -4.05
CA VAL A 627 -12.79 -11.31 -3.58
C VAL A 627 -14.12 -10.73 -4.06
N LYS A 628 -14.46 -10.92 -5.35
CA LYS A 628 -15.72 -10.46 -5.94
C LYS A 628 -16.93 -11.09 -5.28
N HIS A 629 -16.90 -12.37 -4.92
CA HIS A 629 -17.94 -13.04 -4.13
C HIS A 629 -18.23 -12.26 -2.84
N ASN A 630 -17.19 -12.04 -2.03
CA ASN A 630 -17.32 -11.43 -0.71
C ASN A 630 -17.76 -9.96 -0.78
N VAL A 631 -17.25 -9.19 -1.75
CA VAL A 631 -17.70 -7.81 -1.97
C VAL A 631 -19.17 -7.79 -2.45
N ALA A 632 -19.53 -8.66 -3.40
CA ALA A 632 -20.88 -8.73 -3.96
C ALA A 632 -21.95 -9.11 -2.94
N LEU A 633 -21.62 -9.94 -1.93
CA LEU A 633 -22.53 -10.28 -0.83
C LEU A 633 -23.06 -9.05 -0.08
N SER A 634 -22.18 -8.07 0.17
CA SER A 634 -22.55 -6.81 0.83
C SER A 634 -23.13 -5.77 -0.12
N ALA A 635 -22.66 -5.76 -1.38
CA ALA A 635 -22.99 -4.72 -2.34
C ALA A 635 -24.31 -4.94 -3.10
N SER A 636 -24.82 -6.18 -3.15
CA SER A 636 -26.05 -6.49 -3.88
C SER A 636 -26.93 -7.52 -3.18
N THR A 637 -28.15 -7.08 -2.85
CA THR A 637 -29.21 -7.97 -2.33
C THR A 637 -29.58 -9.07 -3.31
N GLU A 638 -29.45 -8.81 -4.61
CA GLU A 638 -29.72 -9.80 -5.66
C GLU A 638 -28.65 -10.89 -5.68
N TYR A 639 -27.37 -10.48 -5.63
CA TYR A 639 -26.27 -11.45 -5.53
C TYR A 639 -26.35 -12.24 -4.22
N ALA A 640 -26.59 -11.58 -3.09
CA ALA A 640 -26.76 -12.25 -1.80
C ALA A 640 -27.91 -13.29 -1.83
N SER A 641 -29.00 -12.98 -2.52
CA SER A 641 -30.12 -13.92 -2.73
C SER A 641 -29.73 -15.08 -3.64
N PHE A 642 -29.00 -14.82 -4.74
CA PHE A 642 -28.46 -15.85 -5.62
C PHE A 642 -27.52 -16.79 -4.87
N ALA A 643 -26.56 -16.24 -4.12
CA ALA A 643 -25.57 -16.99 -3.35
C ALA A 643 -26.24 -17.88 -2.31
N SER A 644 -27.20 -17.32 -1.55
CA SER A 644 -27.98 -18.08 -0.56
C SER A 644 -28.77 -19.24 -1.19
N ALA A 645 -29.28 -19.07 -2.41
CA ALA A 645 -30.08 -20.08 -3.09
C ALA A 645 -29.25 -21.15 -3.81
N THR A 646 -28.05 -20.79 -4.29
CA THR A 646 -27.31 -21.58 -5.29
C THR A 646 -25.96 -22.10 -4.78
N CYS A 647 -25.34 -21.40 -3.82
CA CYS A 647 -23.93 -21.59 -3.49
C CYS A 647 -23.64 -22.32 -2.18
N ALA A 648 -24.65 -22.87 -1.51
CA ALA A 648 -24.48 -23.49 -0.18
C ALA A 648 -23.43 -24.63 -0.12
N SER A 649 -23.07 -25.23 -1.26
CA SER A 649 -22.02 -26.26 -1.38
C SER A 649 -20.91 -25.90 -2.36
N LEU A 650 -20.84 -24.65 -2.82
CA LEU A 650 -19.81 -24.17 -3.74
C LEU A 650 -18.76 -23.40 -2.94
N SER A 651 -17.52 -23.38 -3.43
CA SER A 651 -16.54 -22.39 -2.96
C SER A 651 -16.97 -20.99 -3.41
N ASP A 652 -16.48 -19.96 -2.73
CA ASP A 652 -16.69 -18.55 -3.08
C ASP A 652 -16.38 -18.27 -4.55
N LYS A 653 -15.22 -18.78 -5.02
CA LYS A 653 -14.78 -18.68 -6.42
C LYS A 653 -15.82 -19.25 -7.38
N LEU A 654 -16.20 -20.52 -7.19
CA LEU A 654 -17.14 -21.20 -8.07
C LEU A 654 -18.55 -20.59 -7.98
N CYS A 655 -18.95 -20.09 -6.81
CA CYS A 655 -20.20 -19.36 -6.64
C CYS A 655 -20.25 -18.11 -7.51
N TYR A 656 -19.21 -17.28 -7.45
CA TYR A 656 -19.15 -16.06 -8.24
C TYR A 656 -19.02 -16.34 -9.75
N GLU A 657 -18.20 -17.29 -10.16
CA GLU A 657 -18.10 -17.71 -11.58
C GLU A 657 -19.44 -18.21 -12.12
N THR A 658 -20.20 -18.95 -11.30
CA THR A 658 -21.54 -19.43 -11.67
C THR A 658 -22.50 -18.26 -11.86
N PHE A 659 -22.46 -17.26 -10.99
CA PHE A 659 -23.25 -16.03 -11.17
C PHE A 659 -22.83 -15.30 -12.45
N GLU A 660 -21.53 -15.03 -12.61
CA GLU A 660 -20.99 -14.24 -13.72
C GLU A 660 -21.33 -14.86 -15.08
N GLY A 661 -21.25 -16.18 -15.21
CA GLY A 661 -21.61 -16.89 -16.44
C GLY A 661 -23.11 -16.88 -16.80
N ASN A 662 -23.99 -16.54 -15.86
CA ASN A 662 -25.45 -16.50 -16.04
C ASN A 662 -26.07 -15.10 -15.90
N ALA A 663 -25.29 -14.12 -15.43
CA ALA A 663 -25.77 -12.78 -15.16
C ALA A 663 -26.02 -12.00 -16.46
N THR A 664 -27.06 -11.19 -16.45
CA THR A 664 -27.34 -10.19 -17.48
C THR A 664 -26.31 -9.07 -17.44
N THR A 665 -26.16 -8.35 -18.55
CA THR A 665 -25.28 -7.17 -18.63
C THR A 665 -25.59 -6.12 -17.56
N ALA A 666 -26.87 -5.92 -17.22
CA ALA A 666 -27.27 -4.98 -16.18
C ALA A 666 -26.81 -5.42 -14.79
N GLN A 667 -26.98 -6.70 -14.46
CA GLN A 667 -26.50 -7.27 -13.19
C GLN A 667 -24.97 -7.16 -13.07
N LEU A 668 -24.24 -7.48 -14.14
CA LEU A 668 -22.77 -7.33 -14.19
C LEU A 668 -22.35 -5.86 -14.07
N GLY A 669 -23.13 -4.92 -14.62
CA GLY A 669 -22.89 -3.49 -14.47
C GLY A 669 -22.95 -3.03 -13.00
N VAL A 670 -23.96 -3.48 -12.25
CA VAL A 670 -24.07 -3.20 -10.80
C VAL A 670 -22.86 -3.76 -10.05
N MET A 671 -22.45 -5.00 -10.37
CA MET A 671 -21.29 -5.62 -9.71
C MET A 671 -20.00 -4.89 -10.03
N THR A 672 -19.80 -4.53 -11.29
CA THR A 672 -18.60 -3.79 -11.74
C THR A 672 -18.46 -2.46 -11.00
N ALA A 673 -19.55 -1.70 -10.85
CA ALA A 673 -19.54 -0.45 -10.10
C ALA A 673 -19.17 -0.66 -8.63
N ALA A 674 -19.72 -1.70 -7.99
CA ALA A 674 -19.38 -2.05 -6.61
C ALA A 674 -17.90 -2.44 -6.45
N PHE A 675 -17.35 -3.24 -7.38
CA PHE A 675 -15.94 -3.61 -7.34
C PHE A 675 -15.01 -2.43 -7.58
N GLN A 676 -15.37 -1.49 -8.45
CA GLN A 676 -14.58 -0.27 -8.66
C GLN A 676 -14.55 0.62 -7.42
N GLN A 677 -15.69 0.78 -6.73
CA GLN A 677 -15.74 1.54 -5.48
C GLN A 677 -14.92 0.85 -4.38
N PHE A 678 -15.06 -0.47 -4.24
CA PHE A 678 -14.26 -1.26 -3.32
C PHE A 678 -12.76 -1.15 -3.65
N ALA A 679 -12.38 -1.31 -4.92
CA ALA A 679 -11.00 -1.22 -5.37
C ALA A 679 -10.38 0.14 -5.06
N TYR A 680 -11.14 1.22 -5.26
CA TYR A 680 -10.69 2.57 -4.94
C TYR A 680 -10.40 2.72 -3.45
N ALA A 681 -11.34 2.31 -2.59
CA ALA A 681 -11.16 2.41 -1.14
C ALA A 681 -10.05 1.49 -0.62
N ALA A 682 -10.04 0.22 -1.07
CA ALA A 682 -9.04 -0.77 -0.68
C ALA A 682 -7.64 -0.36 -1.12
N GLN A 683 -7.45 0.08 -2.37
CA GLN A 683 -6.14 0.51 -2.84
C GLN A 683 -5.69 1.81 -2.17
N THR A 684 -6.59 2.76 -1.91
CA THR A 684 -6.28 3.95 -1.10
C THR A 684 -5.72 3.51 0.26
N VAL A 685 -6.39 2.61 0.98
CA VAL A 685 -5.89 2.15 2.29
C VAL A 685 -4.55 1.38 2.19
N LEU A 686 -4.37 0.59 1.13
CA LEU A 686 -3.17 -0.24 0.92
C LEU A 686 -1.98 0.52 0.34
N ASP A 687 -2.17 1.67 -0.29
CA ASP A 687 -1.09 2.44 -0.95
C ASP A 687 0.08 2.74 -0.01
N THR A 688 -0.15 2.88 1.30
CA THR A 688 0.93 3.11 2.28
C THR A 688 1.95 1.95 2.37
N ILE A 689 1.56 0.73 1.98
CA ILE A 689 2.35 -0.51 2.04
C ILE A 689 2.46 -1.25 0.71
N ASP A 690 1.88 -0.71 -0.35
CA ASP A 690 1.85 -1.33 -1.68
C ASP A 690 3.24 -1.36 -2.34
N PRO A 691 3.63 -2.45 -3.02
CA PRO A 691 4.93 -2.54 -3.70
C PRO A 691 5.12 -1.47 -4.77
N PHE A 692 4.07 -1.14 -5.53
CA PHE A 692 4.15 -0.17 -6.62
C PHE A 692 4.45 1.22 -6.08
N THR A 693 3.73 1.66 -5.05
CA THR A 693 3.95 2.99 -4.45
C THR A 693 5.27 3.04 -3.67
N ASN A 694 5.68 1.95 -3.01
CA ASN A 694 6.95 1.91 -2.27
C ASN A 694 8.18 1.75 -3.17
N ALA A 695 8.02 1.35 -4.43
CA ALA A 695 9.12 1.21 -5.39
C ALA A 695 9.89 2.53 -5.63
N ASP A 696 9.26 3.69 -5.42
CA ASP A 696 9.95 4.99 -5.52
C ASP A 696 11.12 5.10 -4.53
N HIS A 697 11.01 4.48 -3.36
CA HIS A 697 12.10 4.42 -2.36
C HIS A 697 13.24 3.47 -2.75
N LEU A 698 13.06 2.67 -3.81
CA LEU A 698 14.10 1.83 -4.39
C LEU A 698 14.82 2.52 -5.55
N LEU A 699 14.41 3.73 -5.95
CA LEU A 699 14.96 4.45 -7.08
C LEU A 699 15.75 5.68 -6.64
N SER A 700 16.89 5.91 -7.27
CA SER A 700 17.63 7.18 -7.21
C SER A 700 17.98 7.60 -8.63
N SER A 701 17.52 8.79 -9.03
CA SER A 701 17.70 9.29 -10.41
C SER A 701 17.18 8.31 -11.48
N GLY A 702 16.07 7.61 -11.19
CA GLY A 702 15.44 6.66 -12.12
C GLY A 702 16.13 5.30 -12.25
N SER A 703 17.06 4.95 -11.35
CA SER A 703 17.71 3.63 -11.32
C SER A 703 17.63 3.00 -9.94
N PRO A 704 17.53 1.66 -9.83
CA PRO A 704 17.55 0.95 -8.56
C PRO A 704 18.76 1.30 -7.67
N VAL A 705 18.53 1.53 -6.38
CA VAL A 705 19.57 1.84 -5.37
C VAL A 705 20.36 0.61 -4.92
N LEU A 706 19.90 -0.57 -5.31
CA LEU A 706 20.54 -1.86 -5.11
C LEU A 706 20.19 -2.77 -6.31
N PRO A 707 20.95 -3.84 -6.59
CA PRO A 707 20.60 -4.83 -7.60
C PRO A 707 19.23 -5.48 -7.32
N ILE A 708 18.37 -5.52 -8.33
CA ILE A 708 17.04 -6.13 -8.29
C ILE A 708 16.86 -7.14 -9.44
N TYR A 709 16.31 -8.30 -9.11
CA TYR A 709 15.84 -9.30 -10.06
C TYR A 709 14.34 -9.53 -9.87
N ILE A 710 13.58 -9.57 -10.96
CA ILE A 710 12.18 -10.01 -10.96
C ILE A 710 12.02 -11.16 -11.95
N GLY A 711 11.39 -12.25 -11.53
CA GLY A 711 10.93 -13.32 -12.42
C GLY A 711 9.41 -13.30 -12.54
N GLN A 712 8.91 -13.53 -13.76
CA GLN A 712 7.48 -13.63 -14.06
C GLN A 712 7.20 -14.83 -14.95
N VAL A 713 6.09 -15.53 -14.66
CA VAL A 713 5.53 -16.54 -15.55
C VAL A 713 4.43 -15.94 -16.42
N GLN A 714 4.46 -16.20 -17.72
CA GLN A 714 3.44 -15.78 -18.67
C GLN A 714 2.09 -16.40 -18.32
N GLY A 715 1.07 -15.57 -18.15
CA GLY A 715 -0.29 -16.04 -17.88
C GLY A 715 -0.49 -16.58 -16.46
N ASP A 716 0.38 -16.18 -15.52
CA ASP A 716 0.22 -16.44 -14.09
C ASP A 716 -1.20 -16.09 -13.61
N ASP A 717 -1.88 -17.08 -13.04
CA ASP A 717 -3.29 -17.03 -12.64
C ASP A 717 -3.48 -16.38 -11.26
N THR A 718 -2.44 -16.35 -10.45
CA THR A 718 -2.45 -15.92 -9.06
C THR A 718 -2.02 -14.46 -8.97
N VAL A 719 -0.85 -14.15 -9.51
CA VAL A 719 -0.34 -12.78 -9.65
C VAL A 719 -0.32 -12.42 -11.13
N PRO A 720 -1.35 -11.70 -11.63
CA PRO A 720 -1.44 -11.37 -13.05
C PRO A 720 -0.23 -10.57 -13.50
N ASN A 721 0.23 -10.82 -14.73
CA ASN A 721 1.34 -10.06 -15.32
C ASN A 721 0.97 -8.57 -15.47
N SER A 722 -0.28 -8.29 -15.83
CA SER A 722 -0.88 -6.94 -15.87
C SER A 722 -2.41 -7.03 -15.79
N VAL A 723 -3.08 -5.96 -15.36
CA VAL A 723 -4.56 -5.88 -15.34
C VAL A 723 -5.02 -4.76 -16.27
N ALA A 724 -5.85 -5.08 -17.26
CA ALA A 724 -6.22 -4.13 -18.32
C ALA A 724 -6.90 -2.85 -17.83
N SER A 725 -7.70 -2.94 -16.77
CA SER A 725 -8.41 -1.80 -16.17
C SER A 725 -7.61 -1.06 -15.08
N ALA A 726 -6.40 -1.53 -14.77
CA ALA A 726 -5.57 -1.00 -13.67
C ALA A 726 -4.09 -1.02 -14.09
N PRO A 727 -3.58 0.08 -14.68
CA PRO A 727 -2.29 0.10 -15.38
C PRO A 727 -1.07 -0.16 -14.50
N PHE A 728 -1.22 -0.07 -13.17
CA PHE A 728 -0.14 -0.29 -12.20
C PHE A 728 -0.19 -1.68 -11.55
N ALA A 729 -1.22 -2.48 -11.83
CA ALA A 729 -1.42 -3.77 -11.19
C ALA A 729 -0.69 -4.89 -11.91
N GLY A 730 0.04 -5.71 -11.13
CA GLY A 730 0.71 -6.91 -11.59
C GLY A 730 2.24 -6.81 -11.58
N THR A 731 2.89 -7.86 -12.09
CA THR A 731 4.36 -7.98 -12.10
C THR A 731 5.02 -7.05 -13.11
N THR A 732 4.50 -6.96 -14.34
CA THR A 732 5.10 -6.15 -15.41
C THR A 732 5.08 -4.65 -15.09
N PRO A 733 3.99 -4.05 -14.57
CA PRO A 733 4.02 -2.65 -14.15
C PRO A 733 5.04 -2.36 -13.04
N LEU A 734 5.15 -3.23 -12.04
CA LEU A 734 6.15 -3.09 -10.96
C LEU A 734 7.59 -3.14 -11.51
N ALA A 735 7.90 -4.13 -12.36
CA ALA A 735 9.22 -4.24 -13.00
C ALA A 735 9.54 -3.04 -13.91
N THR A 736 8.53 -2.50 -14.60
CA THR A 736 8.67 -1.30 -15.43
C THR A 736 8.96 -0.08 -14.58
N LYS A 737 8.24 0.11 -13.46
CA LYS A 737 8.49 1.22 -12.52
C LYS A 737 9.92 1.17 -11.97
N LEU A 738 10.42 -0.03 -11.66
CA LEU A 738 11.79 -0.25 -11.20
C LEU A 738 12.85 -0.12 -12.31
N ASN A 739 12.46 0.19 -13.55
CA ASN A 739 13.35 0.36 -14.70
C ASN A 739 14.26 -0.87 -14.92
N LEU A 740 13.69 -2.07 -14.81
CA LEU A 740 14.42 -3.33 -15.00
C LEU A 740 14.57 -3.68 -16.49
N THR A 741 15.66 -4.35 -16.84
CA THR A 741 15.93 -4.80 -18.21
C THR A 741 15.18 -6.09 -18.49
N VAL A 742 14.33 -6.10 -19.52
CA VAL A 742 13.60 -7.31 -19.94
C VAL A 742 14.57 -8.35 -20.51
N VAL A 743 14.47 -9.58 -20.01
CA VAL A 743 15.14 -10.77 -20.51
C VAL A 743 14.09 -11.81 -20.87
N ASP A 744 13.99 -12.16 -22.15
CA ASP A 744 13.00 -13.09 -22.70
C ASP A 744 13.59 -13.90 -23.87
N SER A 745 12.79 -14.68 -24.60
CA SER A 745 13.29 -15.50 -25.71
C SER A 745 13.87 -14.67 -26.87
N SER A 746 13.48 -13.40 -27.01
CA SER A 746 13.98 -12.47 -28.02
C SER A 746 15.27 -11.77 -27.59
N SER A 747 15.49 -11.64 -26.27
CA SER A 747 16.64 -11.00 -25.65
C SER A 747 17.14 -11.78 -24.43
N ALA A 748 17.58 -13.02 -24.65
CA ALA A 748 17.99 -13.96 -23.58
C ALA A 748 19.35 -13.64 -22.94
N THR A 749 19.89 -12.44 -23.12
CA THR A 749 21.14 -11.99 -22.50
C THR A 749 20.81 -10.95 -21.43
N PRO A 750 21.29 -11.10 -20.19
CA PRO A 750 21.16 -10.07 -19.16
C PRO A 750 21.76 -8.73 -19.62
N SER A 751 21.39 -7.64 -18.94
CA SER A 751 22.04 -6.34 -19.15
C SER A 751 23.56 -6.45 -18.95
N ASN A 752 24.33 -5.49 -19.50
CA ASN A 752 25.79 -5.48 -19.36
C ASN A 752 26.27 -5.51 -17.89
N ALA A 753 25.48 -4.95 -16.97
CA ALA A 753 25.76 -5.00 -15.53
C ALA A 753 25.18 -6.25 -14.86
N GLY A 754 24.10 -6.82 -15.40
CA GLY A 754 23.37 -7.95 -14.82
C GLY A 754 22.64 -7.61 -13.53
N THR A 755 22.56 -6.33 -13.14
CA THR A 755 22.14 -5.93 -11.78
C THR A 755 20.65 -5.65 -11.66
N ASN A 756 19.97 -5.37 -12.77
CA ASN A 756 18.57 -4.91 -12.79
C ASN A 756 17.83 -5.65 -13.90
N GLU A 757 17.36 -6.86 -13.60
CA GLU A 757 16.85 -7.79 -14.61
C GLU A 757 15.40 -8.17 -14.33
N PHE A 758 14.62 -8.27 -15.41
CA PHE A 758 13.24 -8.74 -15.40
C PHE A 758 13.12 -9.93 -16.36
N VAL A 759 13.14 -11.14 -15.83
CA VAL A 759 13.11 -12.37 -16.62
C VAL A 759 11.69 -12.87 -16.79
N LYS A 760 11.32 -13.15 -18.05
CA LYS A 760 9.99 -13.63 -18.43
C LYS A 760 10.05 -15.09 -18.87
N PHE A 761 9.41 -15.96 -18.10
CA PHE A 761 9.23 -17.37 -18.38
C PHE A 761 7.90 -17.59 -19.11
N ASN A 762 7.83 -18.56 -20.03
CA ASN A 762 6.58 -18.83 -20.74
C ASN A 762 5.58 -19.64 -19.91
N ASN A 763 4.39 -19.82 -20.50
CA ASN A 763 3.20 -20.39 -19.89
C ASN A 763 3.23 -21.92 -19.66
N VAL A 764 4.37 -22.59 -19.86
CA VAL A 764 4.53 -23.98 -19.40
C VAL A 764 4.79 -23.98 -17.89
N ALA A 765 5.47 -22.96 -17.36
CA ALA A 765 5.53 -22.75 -15.93
C ALA A 765 4.19 -22.26 -15.37
N ALA A 766 4.02 -22.39 -14.06
CA ALA A 766 2.90 -21.90 -13.28
C ALA A 766 3.40 -21.03 -12.11
N HIS A 767 2.47 -20.43 -11.36
CA HIS A 767 2.78 -19.46 -10.29
C HIS A 767 3.83 -19.94 -9.29
N SER A 768 3.76 -21.21 -8.87
CA SER A 768 4.64 -21.80 -7.86
C SER A 768 5.76 -22.66 -8.44
N THR A 769 5.96 -22.67 -9.77
CA THR A 769 7.03 -23.44 -10.43
C THR A 769 8.42 -23.06 -9.92
N PHE A 770 8.65 -21.81 -9.49
CA PHE A 770 9.89 -21.42 -8.80
C PHE A 770 10.18 -22.29 -7.56
N VAL A 771 9.15 -22.52 -6.74
CA VAL A 771 9.25 -23.27 -5.48
C VAL A 771 9.34 -24.77 -5.76
N ILE A 772 8.45 -25.31 -6.59
CA ILE A 772 8.38 -26.73 -6.95
C ILE A 772 7.60 -26.90 -8.27
N PRO A 773 7.95 -27.84 -9.16
CA PRO A 773 7.16 -28.14 -10.36
C PRO A 773 5.69 -28.38 -10.03
N GLN A 774 4.78 -27.80 -10.81
CA GLN A 774 3.33 -27.86 -10.60
C GLN A 774 2.62 -28.81 -11.57
N ASP A 775 3.23 -29.14 -12.70
CA ASP A 775 2.64 -30.06 -13.69
C ASP A 775 2.68 -31.52 -13.18
N ASP A 776 1.65 -32.30 -13.49
CA ASP A 776 1.48 -33.69 -13.01
C ASP A 776 1.89 -34.76 -14.05
N THR A 777 2.48 -34.34 -15.18
CA THR A 777 2.88 -35.25 -16.25
C THR A 777 3.94 -36.25 -15.78
N THR A 778 3.80 -37.52 -16.19
CA THR A 778 4.73 -38.59 -15.82
C THR A 778 5.56 -39.08 -17.03
N PRO A 779 6.83 -39.49 -16.84
CA PRO A 779 7.54 -39.60 -15.56
C PRO A 779 8.15 -38.29 -15.04
N LEU A 780 8.05 -37.18 -15.78
CA LEU A 780 8.62 -35.89 -15.41
C LEU A 780 7.63 -34.75 -15.73
N PRO A 781 7.38 -33.83 -14.78
CA PRO A 781 6.58 -32.63 -15.00
C PRO A 781 7.10 -31.79 -16.16
N LEU A 782 6.21 -31.24 -16.98
CA LEU A 782 6.53 -30.41 -18.13
C LEU A 782 7.31 -29.13 -17.76
N ASP A 783 7.04 -28.59 -16.57
CA ASP A 783 7.66 -27.36 -16.05
C ASP A 783 8.95 -27.61 -15.26
N SER A 784 9.47 -28.84 -15.25
CA SER A 784 10.72 -29.19 -14.55
C SER A 784 11.93 -28.39 -15.05
N ALA A 785 11.99 -28.10 -16.36
CA ALA A 785 13.06 -27.30 -16.94
C ALA A 785 12.99 -25.84 -16.51
N HIS A 786 11.78 -25.28 -16.41
CA HIS A 786 11.53 -23.93 -15.93
C HIS A 786 11.91 -23.80 -14.46
N HIS A 787 11.48 -24.74 -13.62
CA HIS A 787 11.86 -24.80 -12.21
C HIS A 787 13.39 -24.76 -12.04
N ALA A 788 14.11 -25.61 -12.78
CA ALA A 788 15.57 -25.65 -12.72
C ALA A 788 16.21 -24.33 -13.18
N GLU A 789 15.70 -23.71 -14.25
CA GLU A 789 16.21 -22.45 -14.76
C GLU A 789 15.95 -21.29 -13.78
N MET A 790 14.72 -21.15 -13.28
CA MET A 790 14.35 -20.12 -12.30
C MET A 790 15.25 -20.17 -11.07
N GLN A 791 15.45 -21.36 -10.50
CA GLN A 791 16.34 -21.52 -9.34
C GLN A 791 17.81 -21.25 -9.67
N THR A 792 18.27 -21.60 -10.88
CA THR A 792 19.63 -21.33 -11.33
C THR A 792 19.87 -19.83 -11.45
N GLN A 793 18.93 -19.09 -12.03
CA GLN A 793 19.03 -17.64 -12.20
C GLN A 793 18.94 -16.91 -10.86
N ALA A 794 17.97 -17.28 -10.00
CA ALA A 794 17.87 -16.72 -8.66
C ALA A 794 19.14 -16.97 -7.84
N LYS A 795 19.74 -18.16 -7.96
CA LYS A 795 21.04 -18.46 -7.33
C LYS A 795 22.18 -17.61 -7.88
N ASP A 796 22.35 -17.55 -9.19
CA ASP A 796 23.40 -16.74 -9.81
C ASP A 796 23.28 -15.28 -9.36
N PHE A 797 22.06 -14.73 -9.45
CA PHE A 797 21.76 -13.37 -9.01
C PHE A 797 22.04 -13.14 -7.53
N LEU A 798 21.46 -13.95 -6.64
CA LEU A 798 21.60 -13.76 -5.20
C LEU A 798 23.00 -14.09 -4.70
N VAL A 799 23.76 -14.98 -5.33
CA VAL A 799 25.15 -15.21 -4.91
C VAL A 799 26.04 -14.04 -5.36
N ASN A 800 25.84 -13.54 -6.60
CA ASN A 800 26.78 -12.61 -7.23
C ASN A 800 26.34 -11.14 -7.21
N ASN A 801 25.14 -10.82 -6.72
CA ASN A 801 24.45 -9.52 -6.88
C ASN A 801 24.32 -9.09 -8.36
N LYS A 802 24.30 -10.06 -9.26
CA LYS A 802 24.13 -9.89 -10.69
C LYS A 802 23.71 -11.20 -11.33
N LEU A 803 22.88 -11.13 -12.35
CA LEU A 803 22.58 -12.23 -13.24
C LEU A 803 23.66 -12.26 -14.34
N SER A 804 24.49 -13.30 -14.32
CA SER A 804 25.60 -13.49 -15.24
C SER A 804 25.15 -14.15 -16.53
N THR A 805 24.27 -15.15 -16.43
CA THR A 805 23.80 -15.94 -17.58
C THR A 805 22.35 -16.34 -17.42
N VAL A 806 21.64 -16.37 -18.55
CA VAL A 806 20.30 -16.93 -18.68
C VAL A 806 20.36 -18.02 -19.75
N SER A 807 19.82 -19.19 -19.44
CA SER A 807 19.73 -20.31 -20.36
C SER A 807 18.28 -20.45 -20.84
N ASN A 808 18.08 -20.32 -22.15
CA ASN A 808 16.82 -20.69 -22.78
C ASN A 808 16.84 -22.16 -23.27
N ALA A 809 17.62 -23.02 -22.62
CA ALA A 809 17.63 -24.45 -22.95
C ALA A 809 16.26 -25.05 -22.58
N GLY A 810 15.62 -25.72 -23.53
CA GLY A 810 14.27 -26.25 -23.34
C GLY A 810 13.14 -25.25 -23.65
N SER A 811 13.45 -24.08 -24.21
CA SER A 811 12.46 -23.04 -24.55
C SER A 811 11.64 -22.64 -23.33
N VAL A 812 12.31 -22.18 -22.28
CA VAL A 812 11.69 -21.83 -20.99
C VAL A 812 11.26 -20.37 -20.89
N LEU A 813 11.84 -19.50 -21.72
CA LEU A 813 11.52 -18.07 -21.75
C LEU A 813 10.28 -17.76 -22.62
N GLU A 814 9.61 -16.65 -22.31
CA GLU A 814 8.46 -16.08 -23.06
C GLU A 814 8.82 -15.62 -24.48
#